data_AF-A0A535SF72-F1
#
_entry.id   AF-A0A535SF72-F1
#
_cell.length_a   1.000
_cell.length_b   1.000
_cell.length_c   1.000
_cell.angle_alpha   90.00
_cell.angle_beta   90.00
_cell.angle_gamma   90.00
#
_symmetry.space_group_name_H-M   'P 1'
#
loop_
_entity.id
_entity.type
_entity.pdbx_description
1 polymer ?
#
loop_
_entity_poly.entity_id
_entity_poly.type
_entity_poly.pdbx_seq_one_letter_code
_entity_poly.pdbx_strand_id
1 'polypeptide(L)'
;MRKLSPIVLGMLILASIIASGSNVTAAPVYLTAQGTQLMYQGQHVLLRGVNFNNEPALACCGGPNINAINAVQSDYAQAHQQGANHLRWGLDYNWYATNRTQFFTVLDQHLAWAAQYQLWVYLVAFIPPGGSSGGFDQSAAAGYCIWSDCANGAANQTLLNGMWQDIAQHYAGNATVIGYDVMNEPAPPADSQWAALATRLCNTITAADPNHLVIIEAPLSNDLSLFQINSRVIYSVHHYPGGDNFPSAAPANTPMIVGEFGDQRTSSSAVSFVSNEISRYNAAGVSWTYFVWREDSAGFGLYVDPAGDFSQPWTAMISAVNSGWAGNVFPVGRSPSPSPTPSPTPTPTPSATPTPTPSPSPSPSPTPSPSPPPSSGIPSYDHIVQIVMENTSYSEMIGSGSAPYINQLAGQGALATNYVNTMHPSLPNYMQLTAGQVGSCTDDFLTNQCSMPGLGLADRVEASGRTWKGYMESMGTPCNLNPGGTYAAHHNPWIYFDNIRNNSTRCNSHDVDYSQLAANFASANSTPNYVWITPNLCNDMHDCSISTGDSWLAQNIPAILSSPAFTTQHSLLILTWDEGFANDQLVTIFVGYGVTAGHKSATSYDHYSQLKTIEAAWGLAALTGNDGAATPMTDMFSGSGGTTPLTATASASSTTGTAPAIINFTGAASGGTSPYTYAWTFGDG
;
A
#
# COMPACT_ATOMS: atom_id res chain seq x y z
N MET A 1 -4.98 78.28 20.83
CA MET A 1 -3.50 78.26 20.95
C MET A 1 -3.04 76.86 20.53
N ARG A 2 -2.43 76.69 19.34
CA ARG A 2 -1.02 76.25 19.15
C ARG A 2 -0.64 75.09 20.11
N LYS A 3 -0.23 73.88 19.73
CA LYS A 3 0.53 73.37 18.57
C LYS A 3 0.64 71.81 18.65
N LEU A 4 0.84 71.13 17.49
CA LEU A 4 1.47 69.79 17.25
C LEU A 4 0.63 68.53 17.61
N SER A 5 0.62 67.36 16.93
CA SER A 5 1.37 66.71 15.82
C SER A 5 0.55 65.46 15.36
N PRO A 6 0.62 64.96 14.10
CA PRO A 6 -0.21 63.84 13.64
C PRO A 6 0.44 62.47 13.94
N ILE A 7 0.23 61.92 15.14
CA ILE A 7 0.52 60.51 15.45
C ILE A 7 -0.56 59.94 16.38
N VAL A 8 -1.84 59.92 15.96
CA VAL A 8 -2.90 59.10 16.60
C VAL A 8 -4.02 58.73 15.60
N LEU A 9 -3.69 58.37 14.37
CA LEU A 9 -4.69 57.83 13.42
C LEU A 9 -4.23 56.52 12.77
N GLY A 10 -3.54 55.69 13.55
CA GLY A 10 -3.02 54.39 13.11
C GLY A 10 -2.86 53.37 14.24
N MET A 11 -3.58 53.53 15.35
CA MET A 11 -3.59 52.59 16.47
C MET A 11 -5.02 52.41 17.00
N LEU A 12 -5.89 51.81 16.17
CA LEU A 12 -7.13 51.14 16.61
C LEU A 12 -7.79 50.33 15.48
N ILE A 13 -6.99 49.85 14.52
CA ILE A 13 -7.37 48.78 13.58
C ILE A 13 -6.17 47.82 13.51
N LEU A 14 -5.81 47.19 14.64
CA LEU A 14 -4.90 46.04 14.64
C LEU A 14 -5.00 45.26 15.96
N ALA A 15 -6.22 44.91 16.36
CA ALA A 15 -6.44 44.00 17.48
C ALA A 15 -7.81 43.33 17.31
N SER A 16 -7.96 42.51 16.27
CA SER A 16 -8.98 41.45 16.12
C SER A 16 -8.87 40.79 14.74
N ILE A 17 -7.70 40.25 14.38
CA ILE A 17 -7.55 39.41 13.19
C ILE A 17 -6.63 38.24 13.53
N ILE A 18 -7.22 37.02 13.46
CA ILE A 18 -6.63 35.67 13.42
C ILE A 18 -6.18 35.08 14.77
N ALA A 19 -7.10 34.34 15.38
CA ALA A 19 -6.80 33.12 16.14
C ALA A 19 -7.83 32.04 15.78
N SER A 20 -7.94 31.74 14.49
CA SER A 20 -8.48 30.47 14.00
C SER A 20 -7.27 29.59 13.72
N GLY A 21 -7.02 28.62 14.59
CA GLY A 21 -5.98 27.61 14.42
C GLY A 21 -6.28 26.75 13.19
N SER A 22 -5.79 27.17 12.03
CA SER A 22 -5.53 26.29 10.92
C SER A 22 -4.44 25.31 11.37
N ASN A 23 -4.76 24.01 11.39
CA ASN A 23 -3.75 22.96 11.34
C ASN A 23 -3.05 23.08 9.98
N VAL A 24 -2.10 24.01 9.89
CA VAL A 24 -1.08 24.00 8.86
C VAL A 24 -0.26 22.76 9.18
N THR A 25 -0.44 21.69 8.42
CA THR A 25 0.60 20.65 8.33
C THR A 25 1.87 21.39 7.93
N ALA A 26 2.84 21.45 8.85
CA ALA A 26 4.11 22.10 8.58
C ALA A 26 4.70 21.51 7.30
N ALA A 27 5.24 22.36 6.43
CA ALA A 27 5.89 21.90 5.21
C ALA A 27 6.90 20.79 5.54
N PRO A 28 7.01 19.75 4.69
CA PRO A 28 7.98 18.69 4.91
C PRO A 28 9.37 19.31 5.06
N VAL A 29 10.05 18.96 6.16
CA VAL A 29 11.43 19.41 6.40
C VAL A 29 12.38 18.32 5.94
N TYR A 30 13.30 18.70 5.06
CA TYR A 30 14.30 17.80 4.49
C TYR A 30 15.65 17.97 5.20
N LEU A 31 16.43 16.89 5.20
CA LEU A 31 17.84 16.96 5.54
C LEU A 31 18.57 17.70 4.41
N THR A 32 19.44 18.63 4.77
CA THR A 32 20.19 19.45 3.80
C THR A 32 21.67 19.43 4.11
N ALA A 33 22.53 19.79 3.16
CA ALA A 33 23.96 19.96 3.41
C ALA A 33 24.33 21.45 3.53
N GLN A 34 25.15 21.78 4.52
CA GLN A 34 25.75 23.10 4.69
C GLN A 34 27.25 22.95 4.99
N GLY A 35 28.09 23.21 3.98
CA GLY A 35 29.52 22.93 4.07
C GLY A 35 29.74 21.44 4.33
N THR A 36 30.46 21.10 5.41
CA THR A 36 30.74 19.70 5.79
C THR A 36 29.66 19.06 6.66
N GLN A 37 28.56 19.77 6.94
CA GLN A 37 27.56 19.37 7.93
C GLN A 37 26.24 19.00 7.26
N LEU A 38 25.56 18.00 7.84
CA LEU A 38 24.15 17.72 7.55
C LEU A 38 23.28 18.50 8.52
N MET A 39 22.26 19.16 8.00
CA MET A 39 21.41 20.09 8.74
C MET A 39 19.95 19.66 8.67
N TYR A 40 19.30 19.61 9.82
CA TYR A 40 17.87 19.36 9.97
C TYR A 40 17.27 20.36 10.94
N GLN A 41 16.27 21.14 10.49
CA GLN A 41 15.65 22.20 11.31
C GLN A 41 16.67 23.18 11.93
N GLY A 42 17.76 23.48 11.21
CA GLY A 42 18.84 24.35 11.69
C GLY A 42 19.78 23.71 12.72
N GLN A 43 19.62 22.42 13.02
CA GLN A 43 20.52 21.65 13.87
C GLN A 43 21.45 20.78 13.04
N HIS A 44 22.70 20.67 13.49
CA HIS A 44 23.65 19.70 12.94
C HIS A 44 23.21 18.27 13.28
N VAL A 45 23.24 17.39 12.29
CA VAL A 45 22.86 15.98 12.40
C VAL A 45 24.02 15.10 11.96
N LEU A 46 24.25 14.02 12.72
CA LEU A 46 25.06 12.89 12.27
C LEU A 46 24.12 11.72 12.00
N LEU A 47 24.19 11.16 10.80
CA LEU A 47 23.50 9.93 10.45
C LEU A 47 24.32 8.78 11.02
N ARG A 48 23.78 8.08 12.02
CA ARG A 48 24.41 6.93 12.67
C ARG A 48 23.40 5.80 12.74
N GLY A 49 23.62 4.78 11.94
CA GLY A 49 22.58 3.81 11.58
C GLY A 49 23.13 2.49 11.08
N VAL A 50 22.33 1.77 10.31
CA VAL A 50 22.60 0.39 9.91
C VAL A 50 22.12 0.10 8.48
N ASN A 51 22.80 -0.82 7.78
CA ASN A 51 22.40 -1.31 6.48
C ASN A 51 21.23 -2.29 6.59
N PHE A 52 20.21 -2.07 5.77
CA PHE A 52 19.20 -3.07 5.40
C PHE A 52 19.51 -3.49 3.97
N ASN A 53 20.47 -4.41 3.84
CA ASN A 53 21.01 -4.78 2.53
C ASN A 53 20.09 -5.72 1.75
N ASN A 54 19.21 -6.45 2.45
CA ASN A 54 18.23 -7.35 1.84
C ASN A 54 18.87 -8.55 1.10
N GLU A 55 20.00 -9.06 1.58
CA GLU A 55 20.83 -10.04 0.87
C GLU A 55 20.10 -11.28 0.35
N PRO A 56 19.19 -11.92 1.11
CA PRO A 56 18.43 -13.06 0.58
C PRO A 56 17.59 -12.72 -0.66
N ALA A 57 17.27 -11.44 -0.88
CA ALA A 57 16.55 -10.95 -2.05
C ALA A 57 17.45 -10.49 -3.20
N LEU A 58 18.73 -10.17 -2.93
CA LEU A 58 19.65 -9.61 -3.91
C LEU A 58 20.19 -10.69 -4.86
N ALA A 59 20.43 -10.36 -6.12
CA ALA A 59 20.97 -11.28 -7.12
C ALA A 59 22.34 -11.90 -6.77
N CYS A 60 23.13 -11.26 -5.90
CA CYS A 60 24.42 -11.79 -5.47
C CYS A 60 24.29 -13.00 -4.53
N CYS A 61 23.24 -13.02 -3.71
CA CYS A 61 23.31 -13.64 -2.39
C CYS A 61 22.08 -14.51 -2.05
N GLY A 62 21.04 -14.50 -2.88
CA GLY A 62 19.85 -15.36 -2.72
C GLY A 62 18.73 -15.14 -3.74
N GLY A 63 18.74 -14.01 -4.45
CA GLY A 63 17.75 -13.60 -5.44
C GLY A 63 18.25 -13.60 -6.90
N PRO A 64 17.73 -12.71 -7.77
CA PRO A 64 16.87 -11.55 -7.47
C PRO A 64 15.43 -11.96 -7.17
N ASN A 65 14.97 -11.74 -5.94
CA ASN A 65 13.60 -12.01 -5.52
C ASN A 65 13.14 -10.97 -4.50
N ILE A 66 12.36 -9.98 -4.93
CA ILE A 66 11.90 -8.90 -4.05
C ILE A 66 11.04 -9.42 -2.87
N ASN A 67 10.41 -10.59 -2.99
CA ASN A 67 9.62 -11.18 -1.91
C ASN A 67 10.49 -11.85 -0.83
N ALA A 68 11.79 -12.00 -1.06
CA ALA A 68 12.74 -12.54 -0.08
C ALA A 68 13.44 -11.44 0.73
N ILE A 69 12.95 -10.19 0.69
CA ILE A 69 13.54 -9.09 1.46
C ILE A 69 13.51 -9.46 2.95
N ASN A 70 14.68 -9.45 3.59
CA ASN A 70 14.83 -9.90 4.97
C ASN A 70 14.68 -8.77 6.01
N ALA A 71 13.87 -7.76 5.71
CA ALA A 71 13.50 -6.71 6.63
C ALA A 71 11.97 -6.56 6.70
N VAL A 72 11.41 -6.52 7.90
CA VAL A 72 9.97 -6.32 8.13
C VAL A 72 9.75 -5.17 9.12
N GLN A 73 8.51 -4.75 9.34
CA GLN A 73 8.19 -3.60 10.21
C GLN A 73 8.86 -3.65 11.60
N SER A 74 8.95 -4.84 12.20
CA SER A 74 9.58 -5.01 13.53
C SER A 74 11.07 -4.71 13.51
N ASP A 75 11.76 -4.88 12.38
CA ASP A 75 13.16 -4.50 12.21
C ASP A 75 13.35 -2.98 12.28
N TYR A 76 12.46 -2.21 11.65
CA TYR A 76 12.45 -0.74 11.75
C TYR A 76 12.19 -0.29 13.19
N ALA A 77 11.22 -0.91 13.87
CA ALA A 77 10.92 -0.63 15.27
C ALA A 77 12.13 -0.90 16.17
N GLN A 78 12.78 -2.05 15.98
CA GLN A 78 13.91 -2.50 16.78
C GLN A 78 15.18 -1.69 16.49
N ALA A 79 15.41 -1.24 15.25
CA ALA A 79 16.50 -0.34 14.90
C ALA A 79 16.32 1.03 15.57
N HIS A 80 15.12 1.61 15.49
CA HIS A 80 14.79 2.85 16.19
C HIS A 80 14.94 2.71 17.71
N GLN A 81 14.39 1.64 18.30
CA GLN A 81 14.44 1.40 19.74
C GLN A 81 15.88 1.33 20.27
N GLN A 82 16.80 0.79 19.47
CA GLN A 82 18.21 0.72 19.82
C GLN A 82 18.97 2.02 19.62
N GLY A 83 18.39 2.97 18.88
CA GLY A 83 18.89 4.33 18.74
C GLY A 83 19.38 4.68 17.34
N ALA A 84 19.28 3.79 16.35
CA ALA A 84 19.60 4.13 14.97
C ALA A 84 18.69 5.26 14.47
N ASN A 85 19.23 6.24 13.76
CA ASN A 85 18.42 7.34 13.18
C ASN A 85 18.29 7.28 11.65
N HIS A 86 18.99 6.36 11.00
CA HIS A 86 18.85 6.14 9.57
C HIS A 86 19.14 4.70 9.16
N LEU A 87 18.72 4.39 7.93
CA LEU A 87 18.96 3.13 7.23
C LEU A 87 19.57 3.38 5.84
N ARG A 88 20.56 2.57 5.47
CA ARG A 88 21.02 2.39 4.08
C ARG A 88 20.27 1.21 3.48
N TRP A 89 19.41 1.46 2.49
CA TRP A 89 18.47 0.44 1.99
C TRP A 89 18.88 -0.05 0.60
N GLY A 90 19.25 -1.34 0.50
CA GLY A 90 19.81 -1.96 -0.70
C GLY A 90 18.78 -2.26 -1.77
N LEU A 91 19.01 -1.77 -2.99
CA LEU A 91 18.19 -2.01 -4.18
C LEU A 91 18.88 -2.98 -5.15
N ASP A 92 18.11 -3.88 -5.75
CA ASP A 92 18.48 -4.62 -6.95
C ASP A 92 17.73 -4.09 -8.17
N TYR A 93 18.45 -3.78 -9.24
CA TYR A 93 17.87 -3.33 -10.50
C TYR A 93 16.86 -4.33 -11.07
N ASN A 94 17.09 -5.64 -10.90
CA ASN A 94 16.20 -6.67 -11.43
C ASN A 94 14.82 -6.62 -10.77
N TRP A 95 14.69 -6.17 -9.52
CA TRP A 95 13.38 -5.97 -8.91
C TRP A 95 12.60 -4.88 -9.65
N TYR A 96 13.23 -3.74 -9.90
CA TYR A 96 12.66 -2.64 -10.67
C TYR A 96 12.33 -3.05 -12.11
N ALA A 97 13.24 -3.76 -12.78
CA ALA A 97 13.09 -4.15 -14.18
C ALA A 97 12.03 -5.25 -14.39
N THR A 98 11.88 -6.16 -13.43
CA THR A 98 10.93 -7.29 -13.53
C THR A 98 9.50 -6.81 -13.29
N ASN A 99 9.27 -6.06 -12.22
CA ASN A 99 7.95 -5.57 -11.87
C ASN A 99 8.05 -4.21 -11.16
N ARG A 100 8.00 -3.15 -11.96
CA ARG A 100 8.12 -1.77 -11.49
C ARG A 100 7.03 -1.38 -10.48
N THR A 101 5.81 -1.88 -10.65
CA THR A 101 4.71 -1.62 -9.70
C THR A 101 5.00 -2.26 -8.35
N GLN A 102 5.35 -3.55 -8.33
CA GLN A 102 5.73 -4.25 -7.10
C GLN A 102 6.94 -3.61 -6.43
N PHE A 103 7.95 -3.20 -7.21
CA PHE A 103 9.12 -2.50 -6.72
C PHE A 103 8.78 -1.23 -5.94
N PHE A 104 7.92 -0.36 -6.51
CA PHE A 104 7.50 0.86 -5.81
C PHE A 104 6.57 0.56 -4.63
N THR A 105 5.64 -0.38 -4.76
CA THR A 105 4.75 -0.78 -3.64
C THR A 105 5.54 -1.26 -2.43
N VAL A 106 6.52 -2.15 -2.63
CA VAL A 106 7.37 -2.66 -1.55
C VAL A 106 8.18 -1.50 -0.95
N LEU A 107 8.84 -0.70 -1.78
CA LEU A 107 9.68 0.38 -1.28
C LEU A 107 8.87 1.47 -0.55
N ASP A 108 7.67 1.81 -1.02
CA ASP A 108 6.73 2.71 -0.35
C ASP A 108 6.37 2.18 1.05
N GLN A 109 6.12 0.88 1.17
CA GLN A 109 5.82 0.24 2.46
C GLN A 109 6.99 0.31 3.45
N HIS A 110 8.21 0.03 2.97
CA HIS A 110 9.42 0.13 3.78
C HIS A 110 9.72 1.58 4.22
N LEU A 111 9.50 2.55 3.34
CA LEU A 111 9.62 3.97 3.68
C LEU A 111 8.53 4.44 4.64
N ALA A 112 7.33 3.88 4.57
CA ALA A 112 6.27 4.14 5.54
C ALA A 112 6.65 3.62 6.94
N TRP A 113 7.23 2.43 7.04
CA TRP A 113 7.76 1.90 8.31
C TRP A 113 8.91 2.76 8.86
N ALA A 114 9.85 3.17 8.01
CA ALA A 114 10.91 4.10 8.41
C ALA A 114 10.34 5.42 8.93
N ALA A 115 9.36 6.00 8.24
CA ALA A 115 8.69 7.23 8.67
C ALA A 115 8.03 7.08 10.05
N GLN A 116 7.31 5.97 10.24
CA GLN A 116 6.62 5.63 11.49
C GLN A 116 7.60 5.54 12.67
N TYR A 117 8.77 4.94 12.45
CA TYR A 117 9.79 4.76 13.48
C TYR A 117 10.89 5.82 13.43
N GLN A 118 10.61 6.99 12.85
CA GLN A 118 11.54 8.13 12.85
C GLN A 118 12.94 7.76 12.34
N LEU A 119 13.02 7.03 11.24
CA LEU A 119 14.25 6.67 10.57
C LEU A 119 14.34 7.40 9.23
N TRP A 120 15.46 8.07 8.99
CA TRP A 120 15.80 8.51 7.63
C TRP A 120 16.24 7.32 6.79
N VAL A 121 15.99 7.38 5.49
CA VAL A 121 16.43 6.35 4.55
C VAL A 121 17.17 6.99 3.40
N TYR A 122 18.33 6.45 3.06
CA TYR A 122 18.86 6.64 1.71
C TYR A 122 18.88 5.31 0.98
N LEU A 123 18.54 5.38 -0.30
CA LEU A 123 18.44 4.23 -1.17
C LEU A 123 19.76 4.04 -1.90
N VAL A 124 20.26 2.81 -1.96
CA VAL A 124 21.48 2.50 -2.71
C VAL A 124 21.19 1.53 -3.85
N ALA A 125 21.70 1.83 -5.05
CA ALA A 125 21.77 0.83 -6.12
C ALA A 125 22.85 -0.20 -5.78
N PHE A 126 22.49 -1.17 -4.95
CA PHE A 126 23.40 -2.20 -4.45
C PHE A 126 23.78 -3.19 -5.57
N ILE A 127 22.77 -3.64 -6.33
CA ILE A 127 22.96 -4.43 -7.55
C ILE A 127 22.48 -3.59 -8.75
N PRO A 128 23.38 -2.88 -9.46
CA PRO A 128 23.03 -2.11 -10.63
C PRO A 128 22.79 -3.01 -11.88
N PRO A 129 22.25 -2.47 -12.98
CA PRO A 129 22.18 -3.19 -14.25
C PRO A 129 23.56 -3.69 -14.69
N GLY A 130 23.62 -4.93 -15.18
CA GLY A 130 24.89 -5.56 -15.55
C GLY A 130 25.57 -6.33 -14.41
N GLY A 131 24.88 -6.49 -13.27
CA GLY A 131 25.28 -7.35 -12.16
C GLY A 131 26.05 -6.62 -11.07
N SER A 132 26.58 -7.38 -10.13
CA SER A 132 27.40 -6.89 -9.02
C SER A 132 28.80 -7.50 -9.08
N SER A 133 29.83 -6.66 -8.95
CA SER A 133 31.15 -7.10 -8.48
C SER A 133 32.03 -5.92 -8.06
N GLY A 134 32.01 -5.58 -6.76
CA GLY A 134 32.64 -4.36 -6.24
C GLY A 134 33.31 -4.42 -4.87
N GLY A 135 32.92 -5.33 -3.97
CA GLY A 135 33.60 -5.48 -2.68
C GLY A 135 33.19 -6.73 -1.91
N PHE A 136 34.13 -7.17 -1.05
CA PHE A 136 34.26 -8.39 -0.24
C PHE A 136 33.83 -9.77 -0.79
N ASP A 137 32.99 -9.87 -1.81
CA ASP A 137 32.68 -11.11 -2.51
C ASP A 137 33.54 -11.26 -3.77
N GLN A 138 34.73 -11.84 -3.58
CA GLN A 138 35.62 -12.18 -4.68
C GLN A 138 35.14 -13.45 -5.41
N SER A 139 34.74 -13.28 -6.66
CA SER A 139 35.28 -14.15 -7.72
C SER A 139 35.79 -13.30 -8.88
N ALA A 140 37.07 -13.47 -9.20
CA ALA A 140 37.83 -12.69 -10.18
C ALA A 140 37.43 -12.96 -11.65
N ALA A 141 36.15 -13.27 -11.94
CA ALA A 141 35.72 -13.76 -13.25
C ALA A 141 34.74 -12.84 -14.03
N ALA A 142 34.11 -11.83 -13.43
CA ALA A 142 33.30 -10.86 -14.19
C ALA A 142 33.07 -9.55 -13.42
N GLY A 143 33.81 -8.49 -13.78
CA GLY A 143 33.51 -7.11 -13.37
C GLY A 143 32.09 -6.69 -13.81
N TYR A 144 31.51 -5.66 -13.19
CA TYR A 144 30.23 -5.07 -13.61
C TYR A 144 30.19 -4.90 -15.14
N CYS A 145 29.14 -5.39 -15.82
CA CYS A 145 28.96 -5.04 -17.22
C CYS A 145 28.40 -3.62 -17.38
N ILE A 146 29.00 -2.63 -16.73
CA ILE A 146 28.57 -1.22 -16.75
C ILE A 146 29.67 -0.27 -17.25
N TRP A 147 30.91 -0.75 -17.37
CA TRP A 147 32.06 0.05 -17.79
C TRP A 147 32.41 -0.17 -19.27
N SER A 148 33.39 0.61 -19.75
CA SER A 148 33.83 0.59 -21.15
C SER A 148 34.42 -0.75 -21.63
N ASP A 149 34.84 -1.59 -20.71
CA ASP A 149 35.40 -2.92 -20.98
C ASP A 149 34.32 -4.01 -21.19
N CYS A 150 33.03 -3.67 -21.04
CA CYS A 150 31.92 -4.54 -21.39
C CYS A 150 31.10 -4.02 -22.57
N ALA A 151 30.71 -4.91 -23.49
CA ALA A 151 29.94 -4.58 -24.68
C ALA A 151 28.58 -3.89 -24.38
N ASN A 152 27.93 -4.28 -23.27
CA ASN A 152 26.63 -3.71 -22.86
C ASN A 152 26.77 -2.56 -21.85
N GLY A 153 27.99 -2.09 -21.54
CA GLY A 153 28.24 -1.10 -20.48
C GLY A 153 27.44 0.19 -20.66
N ALA A 154 27.43 0.76 -21.87
CA ALA A 154 26.67 1.97 -22.17
C ALA A 154 25.14 1.79 -22.05
N ALA A 155 24.62 0.61 -22.39
CA ALA A 155 23.20 0.30 -22.26
C ALA A 155 22.81 0.16 -20.78
N ASN A 156 23.60 -0.57 -19.99
CA ASN A 156 23.38 -0.73 -18.56
C ASN A 156 23.48 0.60 -17.79
N GLN A 157 24.41 1.46 -18.18
CA GLN A 157 24.49 2.83 -17.71
C GLN A 157 23.23 3.67 -18.00
N THR A 158 22.59 3.45 -19.15
CA THR A 158 21.34 4.11 -19.53
C THR A 158 20.17 3.60 -18.68
N LEU A 159 20.11 2.28 -18.45
CA LEU A 159 19.11 1.65 -17.57
C LEU A 159 19.21 2.16 -16.13
N LEU A 160 20.44 2.26 -15.59
CA LEU A 160 20.68 2.78 -14.25
C LEU A 160 20.22 4.24 -14.14
N ASN A 161 20.50 5.06 -15.17
CA ASN A 161 20.05 6.44 -15.20
C ASN A 161 18.52 6.56 -15.27
N GLY A 162 17.85 5.68 -16.02
CA GLY A 162 16.38 5.62 -16.08
C GLY A 162 15.75 5.22 -14.74
N MET A 163 16.26 4.17 -14.11
CA MET A 163 15.82 3.74 -12.78
C MET A 163 15.93 4.90 -11.76
N TRP A 164 17.08 5.59 -11.74
CA TRP A 164 17.28 6.72 -10.83
C TRP A 164 16.38 7.91 -11.13
N GLN A 165 16.12 8.22 -12.40
CA GLN A 165 15.15 9.26 -12.76
C GLN A 165 13.77 8.94 -12.18
N ASP A 166 13.32 7.70 -12.33
CA ASP A 166 12.00 7.26 -11.86
C ASP A 166 11.89 7.26 -10.33
N ILE A 167 12.89 6.74 -9.64
CA ILE A 167 12.95 6.74 -8.17
C ILE A 167 12.97 8.18 -7.63
N ALA A 168 13.78 9.06 -8.22
CA ALA A 168 13.86 10.46 -7.81
C ALA A 168 12.52 11.19 -8.03
N GLN A 169 11.86 10.97 -9.17
CA GLN A 169 10.53 11.54 -9.45
C GLN A 169 9.47 11.05 -8.46
N HIS A 170 9.46 9.74 -8.18
CA HIS A 170 8.47 9.13 -7.29
C HIS A 170 8.61 9.63 -5.84
N TYR A 171 9.85 9.80 -5.36
CA TYR A 171 10.12 10.16 -3.97
C TYR A 171 10.42 11.65 -3.72
N ALA A 172 10.41 12.53 -4.72
CA ALA A 172 10.73 13.96 -4.56
C ALA A 172 9.98 14.66 -3.40
N GLY A 173 8.75 14.22 -3.09
CA GLY A 173 7.92 14.75 -2.00
C GLY A 173 8.11 14.07 -0.63
N ASN A 174 8.90 12.99 -0.53
CA ASN A 174 8.97 12.13 0.65
C ASN A 174 10.22 12.40 1.50
N ALA A 175 10.11 13.26 2.52
CA ALA A 175 11.24 13.61 3.39
C ALA A 175 11.74 12.50 4.34
N THR A 176 11.14 11.30 4.30
CA THR A 176 11.74 10.11 4.93
C THR A 176 12.96 9.67 4.14
N VAL A 177 12.89 9.78 2.79
CA VAL A 177 14.07 9.68 1.93
C VAL A 177 14.95 10.90 2.21
N ILE A 178 16.25 10.69 2.37
CA ILE A 178 17.21 11.79 2.53
C ILE A 178 18.16 11.90 1.34
N GLY A 179 18.28 10.85 0.55
CA GLY A 179 19.10 10.85 -0.64
C GLY A 179 19.23 9.51 -1.32
N TYR A 180 20.06 9.53 -2.36
CA TYR A 180 20.26 8.44 -3.29
C TYR A 180 21.75 8.15 -3.44
N ASP A 181 22.17 6.99 -2.96
CA ASP A 181 23.52 6.45 -3.16
C ASP A 181 23.59 5.75 -4.51
N VAL A 182 24.23 6.42 -5.46
CA VAL A 182 23.99 6.20 -6.89
C VAL A 182 24.49 4.85 -7.39
N MET A 183 25.46 4.23 -6.73
CA MET A 183 25.99 2.90 -7.07
C MET A 183 26.91 2.40 -5.95
N ASN A 184 26.66 1.18 -5.47
CA ASN A 184 27.51 0.51 -4.50
C ASN A 184 28.84 0.07 -5.13
N GLU A 185 29.95 0.46 -4.50
CA GLU A 185 31.33 0.04 -4.72
C GLU A 185 31.75 0.03 -6.21
N PRO A 186 31.73 1.18 -6.89
CA PRO A 186 32.07 1.27 -8.30
C PRO A 186 33.54 0.91 -8.55
N ALA A 187 33.77 -0.12 -9.37
CA ALA A 187 35.11 -0.59 -9.77
C ALA A 187 35.39 -0.34 -11.27
N PRO A 188 35.52 0.93 -11.72
CA PRO A 188 35.76 1.24 -13.13
C PRO A 188 37.20 0.92 -13.56
N PRO A 189 37.45 0.73 -14.87
CA PRO A 189 38.81 0.65 -15.42
C PRO A 189 39.64 1.94 -15.21
N ALA A 190 38.97 3.08 -14.99
CA ALA A 190 39.60 4.36 -14.65
C ALA A 190 38.61 5.26 -13.89
N ASP A 191 39.10 6.02 -12.91
CA ASP A 191 38.27 6.91 -12.08
C ASP A 191 37.46 7.92 -12.91
N SER A 192 37.99 8.36 -14.06
CA SER A 192 37.28 9.26 -14.96
C SER A 192 35.96 8.69 -15.50
N GLN A 193 35.84 7.37 -15.61
CA GLN A 193 34.58 6.72 -16.01
C GLN A 193 33.55 6.78 -14.89
N TRP A 194 33.97 6.57 -13.64
CA TRP A 194 33.09 6.74 -12.48
C TRP A 194 32.67 8.19 -12.32
N ALA A 195 33.61 9.13 -12.38
CA ALA A 195 33.32 10.56 -12.33
C ALA A 195 32.28 11.00 -13.37
N ALA A 196 32.40 10.51 -14.62
CA ALA A 196 31.46 10.80 -15.69
C ALA A 196 30.06 10.19 -15.42
N LEU A 197 29.98 8.93 -14.99
CA LEU A 197 28.72 8.27 -14.67
C LEU A 197 28.03 8.92 -13.47
N ALA A 198 28.74 9.09 -12.35
CA ALA A 198 28.22 9.71 -11.13
C ALA A 198 27.71 11.14 -11.39
N THR A 199 28.44 11.93 -12.19
CA THR A 199 27.98 13.28 -12.60
C THR A 199 26.68 13.21 -13.38
N ARG A 200 26.54 12.27 -14.32
CA ARG A 200 25.30 12.10 -15.10
C ARG A 200 24.14 11.69 -14.21
N LEU A 201 24.33 10.71 -13.31
CA LEU A 201 23.30 10.26 -12.37
C LEU A 201 22.88 11.39 -11.43
N CYS A 202 23.84 12.13 -10.87
CA CYS A 202 23.59 13.30 -10.02
C CYS A 202 22.75 14.36 -10.75
N ASN A 203 23.10 14.70 -12.00
CA ASN A 203 22.34 15.66 -12.79
C ASN A 203 20.90 15.17 -13.07
N THR A 204 20.73 13.90 -13.41
CA THR A 204 19.40 13.29 -13.65
C THR A 204 18.54 13.36 -12.39
N ILE A 205 19.09 12.93 -11.25
CA ILE A 205 18.38 12.91 -9.96
C ILE A 205 18.03 14.33 -9.53
N THR A 206 18.99 15.25 -9.54
CA THR A 206 18.76 16.63 -9.07
C THR A 206 17.82 17.43 -9.97
N ALA A 207 17.67 17.05 -11.24
CA ALA A 207 16.66 17.60 -12.14
C ALA A 207 15.25 17.04 -11.88
N ALA A 208 15.14 15.76 -11.50
CA ALA A 208 13.89 15.08 -11.17
C ALA A 208 13.36 15.44 -9.77
N ASP A 209 14.27 15.63 -8.83
CA ASP A 209 14.01 15.83 -7.41
C ASP A 209 14.73 17.09 -6.94
N PRO A 210 14.02 18.13 -6.47
CA PRO A 210 14.65 19.36 -5.99
C PRO A 210 15.11 19.32 -4.51
N ASN A 211 14.76 18.28 -3.74
CA ASN A 211 14.84 18.27 -2.28
C ASN A 211 15.95 17.38 -1.72
N HIS A 212 16.13 16.16 -2.24
CA HIS A 212 17.00 15.15 -1.60
C HIS A 212 18.49 15.27 -1.97
N LEU A 213 19.36 14.60 -1.20
CA LEU A 213 20.80 14.59 -1.43
C LEU A 213 21.19 13.47 -2.40
N VAL A 214 22.36 13.58 -3.02
CA VAL A 214 22.98 12.55 -3.85
C VAL A 214 24.25 12.09 -3.13
N ILE A 215 24.33 10.80 -2.87
CA ILE A 215 25.50 10.19 -2.23
C ILE A 215 26.35 9.57 -3.34
N ILE A 216 27.63 9.93 -3.34
CA ILE A 216 28.61 9.47 -4.33
C ILE A 216 29.73 8.76 -3.58
N GLU A 217 29.87 7.46 -3.81
CA GLU A 217 30.98 6.68 -3.28
C GLU A 217 32.32 7.09 -3.90
N ALA A 218 33.37 7.07 -3.08
CA ALA A 218 34.72 7.43 -3.49
C ALA A 218 35.25 6.49 -4.58
N PRO A 219 36.02 7.00 -5.56
CA PRO A 219 36.73 6.16 -6.51
C PRO A 219 37.83 5.37 -5.79
N LEU A 220 38.36 4.35 -6.45
CA LEU A 220 39.46 3.52 -5.91
C LEU A 220 40.70 4.33 -5.49
N SER A 221 40.96 5.47 -6.13
CA SER A 221 42.06 6.38 -5.77
C SER A 221 41.78 7.27 -4.56
N ASN A 222 40.54 7.31 -4.08
CA ASN A 222 40.01 8.31 -3.14
C ASN A 222 40.16 9.78 -3.61
N ASP A 223 40.36 10.02 -4.91
CA ASP A 223 40.41 11.38 -5.47
C ASP A 223 39.00 11.99 -5.60
N LEU A 224 38.59 12.70 -4.56
CA LEU A 224 37.28 13.36 -4.50
C LEU A 224 37.20 14.64 -5.35
N SER A 225 38.34 15.16 -5.84
CA SER A 225 38.36 16.36 -6.69
C SER A 225 37.70 16.14 -8.06
N LEU A 226 37.42 14.88 -8.40
CA LEU A 226 36.77 14.46 -9.64
C LEU A 226 35.28 14.81 -9.71
N PHE A 227 34.63 15.08 -8.58
CA PHE A 227 33.18 15.34 -8.54
C PHE A 227 32.86 16.81 -8.30
N GLN A 228 31.72 17.26 -8.83
CA GLN A 228 31.25 18.60 -8.56
C GLN A 228 30.80 18.73 -7.10
N ILE A 229 31.58 19.46 -6.31
CA ILE A 229 31.21 19.85 -4.96
C ILE A 229 30.08 20.89 -5.05
N ASN A 230 28.86 20.46 -4.73
CA ASN A 230 27.72 21.34 -4.56
C ASN A 230 26.96 20.97 -3.28
N SER A 231 26.01 21.82 -2.88
CA SER A 231 25.28 21.65 -1.61
C SER A 231 24.28 20.48 -1.59
N ARG A 232 24.26 19.61 -2.61
CA ARG A 232 23.40 18.42 -2.69
C ARG A 232 24.19 17.12 -2.74
N VAL A 233 25.52 17.14 -2.64
CA VAL A 233 26.36 15.94 -2.68
C VAL A 233 26.85 15.58 -1.27
N ILE A 234 26.84 14.28 -0.96
CA ILE A 234 27.54 13.67 0.18
C ILE A 234 28.56 12.70 -0.41
N TYR A 235 29.79 12.71 0.12
CA TYR A 235 30.78 11.68 -0.20
C TYR A 235 30.64 10.47 0.70
N SER A 236 30.69 9.28 0.12
CA SER A 236 30.65 8.02 0.86
C SER A 236 31.97 7.25 0.70
N VAL A 237 32.45 6.63 1.79
CA VAL A 237 33.57 5.70 1.79
C VAL A 237 33.19 4.44 2.56
N HIS A 238 33.78 3.30 2.22
CA HIS A 238 33.62 2.05 2.98
C HIS A 238 34.92 1.69 3.69
N HIS A 239 34.83 1.25 4.94
CA HIS A 239 36.00 0.91 5.76
C HIS A 239 35.85 -0.47 6.42
N TYR A 240 36.72 -1.40 6.04
CA TYR A 240 36.76 -2.77 6.54
C TYR A 240 38.17 -3.16 6.98
N PRO A 241 38.34 -4.21 7.82
CA PRO A 241 39.66 -4.69 8.19
C PRO A 241 40.53 -5.02 6.97
N GLY A 242 41.78 -4.55 6.97
CA GLY A 242 42.74 -4.81 5.88
C GLY A 242 42.88 -3.68 4.86
N GLY A 243 42.06 -2.62 4.94
CA GLY A 243 42.25 -1.38 4.17
C GLY A 243 41.52 -0.20 4.80
N ASP A 244 42.21 0.93 5.01
CA ASP A 244 41.62 2.16 5.58
C ASP A 244 41.37 3.19 4.46
N ASN A 245 40.14 3.24 3.97
CA ASN A 245 39.69 4.27 3.03
C ASN A 245 39.07 5.47 3.75
N PHE A 246 39.04 5.49 5.09
CA PHE A 246 38.59 6.65 5.84
C PHE A 246 39.68 7.72 5.81
N PRO A 247 39.42 8.90 5.19
CA PRO A 247 40.46 9.89 5.02
C PRO A 247 40.87 10.49 6.38
N SER A 248 42.14 10.88 6.50
CA SER A 248 42.65 11.53 7.72
C SER A 248 42.00 12.87 8.06
N ALA A 249 41.28 13.47 7.09
CA ALA A 249 40.43 14.65 7.27
C ALA A 249 39.22 14.57 6.33
N ALA A 250 38.08 15.08 6.78
CA ALA A 250 36.89 15.16 5.94
C ALA A 250 37.11 16.13 4.75
N PRO A 251 36.48 15.88 3.60
CA PRO A 251 36.58 16.74 2.41
C PRO A 251 36.12 18.17 2.73
N ALA A 252 36.84 19.17 2.20
CA ALA A 252 36.44 20.56 2.40
C ALA A 252 35.07 20.84 1.77
N ASN A 253 34.18 21.47 2.53
CA ASN A 253 32.87 21.96 2.09
C ASN A 253 31.86 20.90 1.60
N THR A 254 32.10 19.61 1.85
CA THR A 254 31.15 18.55 1.49
C THR A 254 30.95 17.62 2.68
N PRO A 255 29.72 17.22 3.03
CA PRO A 255 29.50 16.22 4.06
C PRO A 255 30.04 14.87 3.62
N MET A 256 30.41 14.06 4.60
CA MET A 256 30.90 12.70 4.38
C MET A 256 30.12 11.71 5.25
N ILE A 257 29.94 10.51 4.71
CA ILE A 257 29.40 9.35 5.43
C ILE A 257 30.34 8.15 5.21
N VAL A 258 30.54 7.35 6.24
CA VAL A 258 31.06 5.99 6.08
C VAL A 258 29.87 5.11 5.73
N GLY A 259 29.66 4.87 4.43
CA GLY A 259 28.46 4.18 3.92
C GLY A 259 28.39 2.72 4.37
N GLU A 260 29.54 2.12 4.66
CA GLU A 260 29.66 0.80 5.26
C GLU A 260 30.94 0.67 6.09
N PHE A 261 30.81 -0.01 7.22
CA PHE A 261 31.93 -0.56 7.96
C PHE A 261 31.44 -1.70 8.86
N GLY A 262 32.32 -2.66 9.14
CA GLY A 262 32.00 -3.81 9.96
C GLY A 262 33.12 -4.82 9.93
N ASP A 263 32.93 -5.95 10.63
CA ASP A 263 33.78 -7.12 10.53
C ASP A 263 32.92 -8.35 10.84
N GLN A 264 33.29 -9.50 10.30
CA GLN A 264 32.50 -10.73 10.40
C GLN A 264 32.47 -11.25 11.84
N ARG A 265 31.38 -11.92 12.20
CA ARG A 265 31.18 -12.55 13.51
C ARG A 265 32.25 -13.56 13.89
N THR A 266 32.87 -14.17 12.89
CA THR A 266 33.96 -15.13 13.05
C THR A 266 35.30 -14.48 13.41
N SER A 267 35.44 -13.16 13.19
CA SER A 267 36.67 -12.42 13.47
C SER A 267 36.83 -12.12 14.96
N SER A 268 37.98 -12.51 15.52
CA SER A 268 38.31 -12.24 16.93
C SER A 268 38.49 -10.75 17.25
N SER A 269 38.71 -9.91 16.25
CA SER A 269 38.90 -8.46 16.39
C SER A 269 37.65 -7.64 16.04
N ALA A 270 36.56 -8.28 15.63
CA ALA A 270 35.43 -7.55 15.06
C ALA A 270 34.86 -6.47 15.99
N VAL A 271 34.56 -6.85 17.24
CA VAL A 271 33.97 -5.92 18.21
C VAL A 271 34.92 -4.77 18.56
N SER A 272 36.23 -5.03 18.67
CA SER A 272 37.21 -3.99 18.98
C SER A 272 37.47 -3.07 17.80
N PHE A 273 37.50 -3.60 16.57
CA PHE A 273 37.55 -2.81 15.34
C PHE A 273 36.37 -1.85 15.26
N VAL A 274 35.13 -2.37 15.33
CA VAL A 274 33.91 -1.55 15.23
C VAL A 274 33.84 -0.49 16.32
N SER A 275 34.19 -0.84 17.57
CA SER A 275 34.20 0.12 18.68
C SER A 275 35.22 1.25 18.49
N ASN A 276 36.41 0.93 17.98
CA ASN A 276 37.46 1.91 17.70
C ASN A 276 37.07 2.84 16.55
N GLU A 277 36.48 2.30 15.48
CA GLU A 277 36.07 3.08 14.32
C GLU A 277 34.87 3.99 14.63
N ILE A 278 33.87 3.51 15.38
CA ILE A 278 32.79 4.38 15.89
C ILE A 278 33.37 5.56 16.68
N SER A 279 34.35 5.30 17.55
CA SER A 279 35.02 6.35 18.33
C SER A 279 35.75 7.35 17.42
N ARG A 280 36.45 6.87 16.39
CA ARG A 280 37.16 7.68 15.40
C ARG A 280 36.20 8.55 14.58
N TYR A 281 35.10 7.97 14.08
CA TYR A 281 34.11 8.69 13.26
C TYR A 281 33.36 9.74 14.07
N ASN A 282 32.96 9.40 15.30
CA ASN A 282 32.31 10.34 16.20
C ASN A 282 33.24 11.50 16.59
N ALA A 283 34.53 11.22 16.83
CA ALA A 283 35.52 12.27 17.10
C ALA A 283 35.75 13.18 15.88
N ALA A 284 35.64 12.64 14.67
CA ALA A 284 35.71 13.39 13.42
C ALA A 284 34.40 14.13 13.06
N GLY A 285 33.30 13.83 13.75
CA GLY A 285 31.97 14.37 13.41
C GLY A 285 31.46 13.88 12.07
N VAL A 286 31.74 12.61 11.73
CA VAL A 286 31.36 11.99 10.45
C VAL A 286 30.21 11.01 10.67
N SER A 287 29.25 11.01 9.74
CA SER A 287 28.14 10.06 9.71
C SER A 287 28.64 8.65 9.36
N TRP A 288 27.95 7.60 9.78
CA TRP A 288 28.35 6.22 9.49
C TRP A 288 27.18 5.24 9.51
N THR A 289 27.31 4.17 8.75
CA THR A 289 26.32 3.09 8.66
C THR A 289 27.01 1.75 8.92
N TYR A 290 26.56 1.03 9.96
CA TYR A 290 27.08 -0.31 10.27
C TYR A 290 26.56 -1.31 9.24
N PHE A 291 27.46 -2.12 8.69
CA PHE A 291 27.10 -3.27 7.87
C PHE A 291 27.12 -4.54 8.76
N VAL A 292 26.01 -5.25 8.99
CA VAL A 292 24.63 -5.09 8.47
C VAL A 292 23.60 -5.45 9.55
N TRP A 293 22.32 -5.10 9.37
CA TRP A 293 21.26 -5.43 10.34
C TRP A 293 21.07 -6.94 10.52
N ARG A 294 20.96 -7.66 9.39
CA ARG A 294 20.70 -9.10 9.33
C ARG A 294 21.55 -9.77 8.28
N GLU A 295 22.08 -10.93 8.63
CA GLU A 295 22.84 -11.80 7.74
C GLU A 295 22.83 -13.24 8.29
N ASP A 296 23.54 -14.15 7.65
CA ASP A 296 23.78 -15.49 8.17
C ASP A 296 24.58 -15.48 9.50
N SER A 297 24.66 -16.65 10.14
CA SER A 297 25.29 -16.79 11.47
C SER A 297 26.81 -16.55 11.53
N ALA A 298 27.48 -16.48 10.38
CA ALA A 298 28.92 -16.26 10.24
C ALA A 298 29.27 -14.86 9.71
N GLY A 299 28.31 -14.17 9.10
CA GLY A 299 28.43 -12.84 8.50
C GLY A 299 28.59 -11.68 9.49
N PHE A 300 28.25 -10.49 9.03
CA PHE A 300 28.35 -9.21 9.73
C PHE A 300 27.07 -8.83 10.52
N GLY A 301 25.97 -9.55 10.30
CA GLY A 301 24.64 -9.27 10.88
C GLY A 301 24.62 -9.03 12.39
N LEU A 302 23.97 -7.94 12.84
CA LEU A 302 23.61 -7.75 14.25
C LEU A 302 22.66 -8.85 14.74
N TYR A 303 21.77 -9.29 13.85
CA TYR A 303 20.87 -10.42 14.03
C TYR A 303 21.07 -11.45 12.92
N VAL A 304 20.73 -12.70 13.22
CA VAL A 304 20.68 -13.77 12.21
C VAL A 304 19.30 -13.79 11.57
N ASP A 305 19.22 -14.14 10.28
CA ASP A 305 17.96 -14.42 9.60
C ASP A 305 17.13 -15.52 10.31
N PRO A 306 15.78 -15.50 10.20
CA PRO A 306 14.96 -14.70 9.28
C PRO A 306 14.54 -13.32 9.80
N ALA A 307 13.91 -12.53 8.93
CA ALA A 307 13.37 -11.20 9.23
C ALA A 307 12.42 -11.22 10.45
N GLY A 308 12.47 -10.16 11.27
CA GLY A 308 11.64 -10.02 12.47
C GLY A 308 11.96 -10.99 13.62
N ASP A 309 12.87 -11.95 13.46
CA ASP A 309 13.35 -12.79 14.56
C ASP A 309 14.53 -12.12 15.28
N PHE A 310 14.39 -11.85 16.58
CA PHE A 310 15.44 -11.25 17.41
C PHE A 310 16.02 -12.25 18.43
N SER A 311 15.75 -13.55 18.27
CA SER A 311 16.16 -14.60 19.20
C SER A 311 17.66 -14.92 19.16
N GLN A 312 18.35 -14.58 18.06
CA GLN A 312 19.78 -14.82 17.85
C GLN A 312 20.59 -13.51 17.70
N PRO A 313 20.67 -12.67 18.74
CA PRO A 313 21.43 -11.43 18.68
C PRO A 313 22.95 -11.67 18.71
N TRP A 314 23.73 -10.86 18.00
CA TRP A 314 25.15 -10.67 18.28
C TRP A 314 25.34 -9.62 19.39
N THR A 315 25.01 -10.02 20.62
CA THR A 315 24.91 -9.11 21.78
C THR A 315 26.12 -8.19 21.97
N ALA A 316 27.35 -8.71 21.81
CA ALA A 316 28.56 -7.91 21.98
C ALA A 316 28.70 -6.80 20.91
N MET A 317 28.36 -7.13 19.66
CA MET A 317 28.41 -6.16 18.56
C MET A 317 27.27 -5.14 18.66
N ILE A 318 26.05 -5.60 18.97
CA ILE A 318 24.91 -4.71 19.25
C ILE A 318 25.28 -3.70 20.34
N SER A 319 25.93 -4.15 21.42
CA SER A 319 26.40 -3.25 22.49
C SER A 319 27.41 -2.21 21.98
N ALA A 320 28.35 -2.62 21.12
CA ALA A 320 29.33 -1.71 20.51
C ALA A 320 28.66 -0.67 19.61
N VAL A 321 27.77 -1.10 18.72
CA VAL A 321 27.06 -0.23 17.78
C VAL A 321 26.11 0.74 18.50
N ASN A 322 25.32 0.25 19.47
CA ASN A 322 24.38 1.07 20.23
C ASN A 322 25.09 2.17 21.03
N SER A 323 26.33 1.94 21.47
CA SER A 323 27.14 2.98 22.13
C SER A 323 27.40 4.18 21.22
N GLY A 324 27.52 3.95 19.91
CA GLY A 324 27.70 4.97 18.91
C GLY A 324 26.42 5.74 18.56
N TRP A 325 25.25 5.14 18.76
CA TRP A 325 23.94 5.74 18.50
C TRP A 325 23.46 6.71 19.58
N ALA A 326 24.12 6.74 20.73
CA ALA A 326 23.81 7.67 21.81
C ALA A 326 23.81 9.13 21.32
N GLY A 327 22.75 9.86 21.66
CA GLY A 327 22.58 11.28 21.28
C GLY A 327 22.26 11.49 19.80
N ASN A 328 21.74 10.48 19.10
CA ASN A 328 21.20 10.67 17.76
C ASN A 328 20.04 11.67 17.74
N VAL A 329 20.05 12.52 16.72
CA VAL A 329 18.90 13.36 16.35
C VAL A 329 18.03 12.54 15.42
N PHE A 330 16.73 12.55 15.67
CA PHE A 330 15.74 11.83 14.87
C PHE A 330 14.92 12.82 14.03
N PRO A 331 14.42 12.42 12.85
CA PRO A 331 13.38 13.18 12.16
C PRO A 331 12.18 13.39 13.07
N VAL A 332 11.47 14.51 12.88
CA VAL A 332 10.21 14.72 13.61
C VAL A 332 9.30 13.55 13.28
N GLY A 333 8.78 12.87 14.31
CA GLY A 333 7.80 11.83 14.15
C GLY A 333 6.62 12.38 13.38
N ARG A 334 6.44 11.90 12.15
CA ARG A 334 5.18 12.08 11.46
C ARG A 334 4.24 11.07 12.09
N SER A 335 3.29 11.57 12.89
CA SER A 335 1.96 10.93 12.85
C SER A 335 1.57 10.84 11.38
N PRO A 336 1.10 9.68 10.87
CA PRO A 336 0.95 9.43 9.45
C PRO A 336 0.39 10.67 8.76
N SER A 337 1.17 11.20 7.83
CA SER A 337 0.74 12.37 7.06
C SER A 337 -0.60 11.99 6.43
N PRO A 338 -1.69 12.73 6.67
CA PRO A 338 -2.94 12.44 6.01
C PRO A 338 -2.70 12.53 4.51
N SER A 339 -3.11 11.49 3.78
CA SER A 339 -3.38 11.57 2.35
C SER A 339 -4.23 12.83 2.09
N PRO A 340 -3.99 13.59 1.00
CA PRO A 340 -4.61 14.90 0.79
C PRO A 340 -6.13 14.81 0.92
N THR A 341 -6.65 15.38 2.01
CA THR A 341 -8.08 15.52 2.26
C THR A 341 -8.61 16.66 1.38
N PRO A 342 -9.74 16.51 0.68
CA PRO A 342 -10.37 17.61 -0.05
C PRO A 342 -10.71 18.77 0.89
N SER A 343 -10.55 19.99 0.38
CA SER A 343 -10.70 21.26 1.10
C SER A 343 -12.03 21.38 1.88
N PRO A 344 -12.05 21.90 3.12
CA PRO A 344 -13.27 22.02 3.91
C PRO A 344 -14.12 23.24 3.51
N THR A 345 -15.43 23.02 3.42
CA THR A 345 -16.47 24.07 3.42
C THR A 345 -16.56 24.72 4.82
N PRO A 346 -16.70 26.05 4.96
CA PRO A 346 -16.59 26.73 6.25
C PRO A 346 -17.77 26.46 7.21
N THR A 347 -17.45 26.25 8.50
CA THR A 347 -18.40 26.10 9.62
C THR A 347 -18.56 27.44 10.38
N PRO A 348 -19.78 27.83 10.81
CA PRO A 348 -20.07 29.11 11.47
C PRO A 348 -19.58 29.20 12.93
N THR A 349 -19.34 30.45 13.37
CA THR A 349 -18.84 30.89 14.69
C THR A 349 -19.89 30.74 15.83
N PRO A 350 -19.49 30.48 17.10
CA PRO A 350 -20.41 30.12 18.19
C PRO A 350 -21.11 31.33 18.82
N SER A 351 -22.37 31.13 19.25
CA SER A 351 -23.12 32.07 20.10
C SER A 351 -23.27 31.53 21.52
N ALA A 352 -23.27 32.44 22.50
CA ALA A 352 -23.20 32.18 23.93
C ALA A 352 -24.43 31.45 24.52
N THR A 353 -24.15 30.67 25.56
CA THR A 353 -25.05 29.82 26.36
C THR A 353 -26.06 30.63 27.20
N PRO A 354 -27.35 30.25 27.20
CA PRO A 354 -28.26 30.52 28.31
C PRO A 354 -28.63 29.26 29.11
N THR A 355 -28.95 29.51 30.38
CA THR A 355 -29.30 28.64 31.52
C THR A 355 -30.53 27.73 31.28
N PRO A 356 -30.64 26.55 31.93
CA PRO A 356 -31.57 25.47 31.53
C PRO A 356 -33.04 25.72 31.90
N THR A 357 -33.95 25.30 31.02
CA THR A 357 -35.42 25.25 31.21
C THR A 357 -35.92 23.90 30.62
N PRO A 358 -36.96 23.24 31.18
CA PRO A 358 -37.07 21.78 31.17
C PRO A 358 -37.57 21.16 29.86
N SER A 359 -37.17 19.90 29.70
CA SER A 359 -37.37 18.96 28.60
C SER A 359 -38.81 18.86 28.04
N PRO A 360 -38.97 18.87 26.69
CA PRO A 360 -40.09 18.25 26.01
C PRO A 360 -39.68 16.96 25.24
N SER A 361 -40.66 16.05 25.20
CA SER A 361 -40.79 14.76 24.52
C SER A 361 -40.10 14.59 23.14
N PRO A 362 -39.71 13.35 22.73
CA PRO A 362 -38.87 13.09 21.56
C PRO A 362 -39.58 13.39 20.23
N SER A 363 -38.87 14.06 19.33
CA SER A 363 -39.22 14.28 17.91
C SER A 363 -38.53 13.21 17.04
N PRO A 364 -39.15 12.71 15.96
CA PRO A 364 -38.68 11.53 15.22
C PRO A 364 -37.33 11.76 14.54
N SER A 365 -36.53 10.68 14.53
CA SER A 365 -35.22 10.61 13.87
C SER A 365 -35.29 11.05 12.39
N PRO A 366 -34.31 11.81 11.88
CA PRO A 366 -34.25 12.14 10.46
C PRO A 366 -34.14 10.85 9.65
N THR A 367 -34.96 10.75 8.60
CA THR A 367 -34.94 9.68 7.61
C THR A 367 -33.60 9.72 6.86
N PRO A 368 -32.91 8.57 6.64
CA PRO A 368 -31.65 8.54 5.92
C PRO A 368 -31.79 9.14 4.52
N SER A 369 -30.79 9.92 4.13
CA SER A 369 -30.63 10.43 2.76
C SER A 369 -30.62 9.24 1.79
N PRO A 370 -31.33 9.32 0.63
CA PRO A 370 -31.38 8.21 -0.31
C PRO A 370 -29.98 7.84 -0.82
N SER A 371 -29.71 6.53 -0.83
CA SER A 371 -28.52 5.92 -1.44
C SER A 371 -28.39 6.42 -2.90
N PRO A 372 -27.18 6.72 -3.40
CA PRO A 372 -27.00 7.03 -4.81
C PRO A 372 -27.51 5.86 -5.66
N PRO A 373 -28.13 6.13 -6.83
CA PRO A 373 -28.65 5.07 -7.68
C PRO A 373 -27.52 4.15 -8.16
N PRO A 374 -27.78 2.84 -8.33
CA PRO A 374 -26.78 1.89 -8.80
C PRO A 374 -26.17 2.35 -10.13
N SER A 375 -24.87 2.07 -10.31
CA SER A 375 -24.15 2.40 -11.54
C SER A 375 -24.80 1.71 -12.75
N SER A 376 -24.80 2.38 -13.91
CA SER A 376 -25.38 1.83 -15.15
C SER A 376 -24.83 0.43 -15.46
N GLY A 377 -25.68 -0.60 -15.33
CA GLY A 377 -25.38 -1.97 -15.74
C GLY A 377 -25.41 -3.03 -14.63
N ILE A 378 -25.34 -2.65 -13.35
CA ILE A 378 -25.40 -3.59 -12.21
C ILE A 378 -26.77 -3.46 -11.50
N PRO A 379 -27.55 -4.55 -11.34
CA PRO A 379 -28.78 -4.51 -10.56
C PRO A 379 -28.52 -4.18 -9.09
N SER A 380 -29.48 -3.50 -8.45
CA SER A 380 -29.50 -3.45 -6.98
C SER A 380 -30.07 -4.75 -6.42
N TYR A 381 -29.46 -5.24 -5.34
CA TYR A 381 -29.84 -6.49 -4.68
C TYR A 381 -30.42 -6.25 -3.29
N ASP A 382 -31.37 -7.10 -2.89
CA ASP A 382 -31.80 -7.24 -1.50
C ASP A 382 -30.77 -8.04 -0.70
N HIS A 383 -30.20 -9.09 -1.32
CA HIS A 383 -29.20 -9.96 -0.72
C HIS A 383 -28.05 -10.28 -1.69
N ILE A 384 -26.82 -10.23 -1.19
CA ILE A 384 -25.62 -10.69 -1.88
C ILE A 384 -24.97 -11.76 -0.99
N VAL A 385 -24.81 -12.96 -1.54
CA VAL A 385 -24.12 -14.10 -0.91
C VAL A 385 -22.79 -14.30 -1.62
N GLN A 386 -21.70 -14.20 -0.89
CA GLN A 386 -20.35 -14.44 -1.38
C GLN A 386 -19.77 -15.67 -0.69
N ILE A 387 -19.37 -16.65 -1.49
CA ILE A 387 -18.70 -17.87 -1.05
C ILE A 387 -17.26 -17.79 -1.55
N VAL A 388 -16.30 -17.87 -0.64
CA VAL A 388 -14.87 -17.92 -0.98
C VAL A 388 -14.34 -19.31 -0.68
N MET A 389 -13.75 -19.92 -1.70
CA MET A 389 -13.10 -21.22 -1.70
C MET A 389 -11.58 -21.02 -1.73
N GLU A 390 -10.82 -22.10 -1.59
CA GLU A 390 -9.37 -22.07 -1.43
C GLU A 390 -8.59 -22.69 -2.60
N ASN A 391 -7.48 -22.04 -2.94
CA ASN A 391 -6.27 -22.62 -3.53
C ASN A 391 -6.48 -23.64 -4.67
N THR A 392 -7.11 -23.23 -5.76
CA THR A 392 -7.29 -24.09 -6.96
C THR A 392 -7.32 -23.27 -8.25
N SER A 393 -6.62 -23.72 -9.29
CA SER A 393 -6.54 -22.98 -10.56
C SER A 393 -7.76 -23.20 -11.46
N TYR A 394 -8.12 -22.18 -12.25
CA TYR A 394 -9.21 -22.24 -13.23
C TYR A 394 -9.16 -23.49 -14.13
N SER A 395 -7.96 -23.84 -14.63
CA SER A 395 -7.75 -24.99 -15.53
C SER A 395 -7.99 -26.35 -14.89
N GLU A 396 -7.95 -26.45 -13.56
CA GLU A 396 -8.15 -27.70 -12.82
C GLU A 396 -9.64 -27.99 -12.57
N MET A 397 -10.47 -26.94 -12.62
CA MET A 397 -11.91 -27.02 -12.38
C MET A 397 -12.75 -26.96 -13.65
N ILE A 398 -12.55 -25.96 -14.51
CA ILE A 398 -13.42 -25.75 -15.67
C ILE A 398 -13.11 -26.80 -16.76
N GLY A 399 -14.12 -27.60 -17.11
CA GLY A 399 -14.02 -28.75 -18.00
C GLY A 399 -13.61 -30.05 -17.32
N SER A 400 -13.29 -30.02 -16.02
CA SER A 400 -12.83 -31.19 -15.27
C SER A 400 -13.96 -32.08 -14.78
N GLY A 401 -13.79 -33.39 -14.90
CA GLY A 401 -14.72 -34.39 -14.33
C GLY A 401 -14.71 -34.44 -12.79
N SER A 402 -13.74 -33.80 -12.15
CA SER A 402 -13.65 -33.68 -10.69
C SER A 402 -14.51 -32.55 -10.12
N ALA A 403 -15.02 -31.64 -10.96
CA ALA A 403 -15.80 -30.47 -10.55
C ALA A 403 -17.16 -30.38 -11.29
N PRO A 404 -17.98 -31.45 -11.33
CA PRO A 404 -19.19 -31.48 -12.15
C PRO A 404 -20.22 -30.41 -11.76
N TYR A 405 -20.38 -30.11 -10.46
CA TYR A 405 -21.34 -29.10 -10.01
C TYR A 405 -20.86 -27.68 -10.31
N ILE A 406 -19.58 -27.36 -10.10
CA ILE A 406 -18.99 -26.07 -10.47
C ILE A 406 -19.16 -25.81 -11.97
N ASN A 407 -18.91 -26.82 -12.81
CA ASN A 407 -19.13 -26.71 -14.26
C ASN A 407 -20.60 -26.50 -14.63
N GLN A 408 -21.52 -27.17 -13.92
CA GLN A 408 -22.95 -26.94 -14.07
C GLN A 408 -23.32 -25.50 -13.70
N LEU A 409 -22.80 -25.01 -12.57
CA LEU A 409 -23.06 -23.66 -12.05
C LEU A 409 -22.52 -22.59 -13.02
N ALA A 410 -21.32 -22.79 -13.56
CA ALA A 410 -20.73 -21.92 -14.58
C ALA A 410 -21.59 -21.83 -15.86
N GLY A 411 -22.29 -22.92 -16.22
CA GLY A 411 -23.23 -22.94 -17.34
C GLY A 411 -24.59 -22.30 -17.03
N GLN A 412 -25.01 -22.29 -15.77
CA GLN A 412 -26.26 -21.68 -15.31
C GLN A 412 -26.11 -20.19 -14.99
N GLY A 413 -24.92 -19.77 -14.59
CA GLY A 413 -24.56 -18.41 -14.24
C GLY A 413 -23.75 -17.69 -15.32
N ALA A 414 -23.04 -16.65 -14.90
CA ALA A 414 -21.99 -16.01 -15.69
C ALA A 414 -20.62 -16.38 -15.10
N LEU A 415 -19.67 -16.77 -15.95
CA LEU A 415 -18.31 -17.15 -15.56
C LEU A 415 -17.33 -16.06 -16.01
N ALA A 416 -16.53 -15.53 -15.09
CA ALA A 416 -15.38 -14.70 -15.43
C ALA A 416 -14.22 -15.62 -15.80
N THR A 417 -13.83 -15.64 -17.07
CA THR A 417 -12.75 -16.48 -17.59
C THR A 417 -11.38 -15.79 -17.53
N ASN A 418 -11.30 -14.53 -17.11
CA ASN A 418 -10.07 -13.78 -16.95
C ASN A 418 -10.06 -13.03 -15.61
N TYR A 419 -10.30 -13.79 -14.54
CA TYR A 419 -10.23 -13.32 -13.16
C TYR A 419 -8.93 -13.81 -12.54
N VAL A 420 -8.14 -12.92 -11.92
CA VAL A 420 -6.87 -13.27 -11.29
C VAL A 420 -6.77 -12.81 -9.84
N ASN A 421 -6.11 -13.60 -8.98
CA ASN A 421 -5.63 -13.08 -7.70
C ASN A 421 -4.39 -12.22 -7.94
N THR A 422 -4.09 -11.32 -7.02
CA THR A 422 -2.95 -10.39 -7.17
C THR A 422 -1.90 -10.55 -6.09
N MET A 423 -2.19 -11.37 -5.08
CA MET A 423 -1.28 -11.66 -3.98
C MET A 423 -1.40 -13.10 -3.52
N HIS A 424 -0.36 -13.51 -2.81
CA HIS A 424 -0.20 -14.76 -2.09
C HIS A 424 0.44 -14.44 -0.74
N PRO A 425 0.17 -15.20 0.33
CA PRO A 425 -0.76 -16.34 0.41
C PRO A 425 -2.22 -15.88 0.62
N SER A 426 -3.08 -16.76 1.12
CA SER A 426 -4.54 -16.62 1.19
C SER A 426 -5.06 -15.35 1.87
N LEU A 427 -4.68 -15.07 3.13
CA LEU A 427 -5.23 -13.96 3.93
C LEU A 427 -5.22 -12.60 3.21
N PRO A 428 -4.13 -12.20 2.53
CA PRO A 428 -4.13 -11.05 1.64
C PRO A 428 -5.35 -10.94 0.72
N ASN A 429 -5.75 -12.03 0.05
CA ASN A 429 -6.87 -12.05 -0.89
C ASN A 429 -8.21 -11.80 -0.19
N TYR A 430 -8.41 -12.37 0.99
CA TYR A 430 -9.57 -12.07 1.85
C TYR A 430 -9.64 -10.58 2.24
N MET A 431 -8.48 -9.96 2.52
CA MET A 431 -8.41 -8.53 2.82
C MET A 431 -8.69 -7.67 1.59
N GLN A 432 -8.26 -8.07 0.39
CA GLN A 432 -8.63 -7.36 -0.84
C GLN A 432 -10.15 -7.36 -1.06
N LEU A 433 -10.79 -8.51 -0.84
CA LEU A 433 -12.23 -8.69 -1.00
C LEU A 433 -13.06 -7.92 0.03
N THR A 434 -12.54 -7.69 1.24
CA THR A 434 -13.31 -7.11 2.36
C THR A 434 -12.85 -5.74 2.82
N ALA A 435 -11.62 -5.32 2.52
CA ALA A 435 -11.06 -4.05 2.93
C ALA A 435 -10.63 -3.16 1.75
N GLY A 436 -10.58 -3.68 0.52
CA GLY A 436 -10.04 -2.94 -0.63
C GLY A 436 -8.52 -2.72 -0.55
N GLN A 437 -7.85 -3.33 0.42
CA GLN A 437 -6.40 -3.26 0.63
C GLN A 437 -6.00 -4.38 1.58
N VAL A 438 -4.70 -4.62 1.71
CA VAL A 438 -4.20 -5.70 2.58
C VAL A 438 -3.59 -5.20 3.89
N GLY A 439 -3.21 -3.92 3.96
CA GLY A 439 -2.63 -3.35 5.18
C GLY A 439 -1.43 -4.17 5.66
N SER A 440 -1.40 -4.51 6.95
CA SER A 440 -0.35 -5.37 7.54
C SER A 440 -0.56 -6.87 7.31
N CYS A 441 -1.68 -7.30 6.73
CA CYS A 441 -2.04 -8.71 6.62
C CYS A 441 -1.51 -9.35 5.33
N THR A 442 -0.21 -9.23 5.10
CA THR A 442 0.49 -9.61 3.86
C THR A 442 0.89 -11.09 3.78
N ASP A 443 0.55 -11.89 4.78
CA ASP A 443 0.84 -13.32 4.93
C ASP A 443 -0.34 -13.96 5.68
N ASP A 444 -0.37 -15.29 5.87
CA ASP A 444 -1.39 -16.02 6.64
C ASP A 444 -1.19 -15.88 8.16
N PHE A 445 -1.04 -14.63 8.56
CA PHE A 445 -0.87 -14.19 9.92
C PHE A 445 -2.10 -14.48 10.75
N LEU A 446 -1.90 -14.88 12.01
CA LEU A 446 -2.95 -14.83 13.02
C LEU A 446 -3.28 -13.36 13.36
N THR A 447 -4.46 -13.13 13.97
CA THR A 447 -4.93 -11.77 14.25
C THR A 447 -4.04 -10.99 15.24
N ASN A 448 -3.15 -11.63 15.99
CA ASN A 448 -2.15 -10.94 16.83
C ASN A 448 -0.89 -10.51 16.05
N GLN A 449 -0.72 -10.97 14.81
CA GLN A 449 0.39 -10.66 13.92
C GLN A 449 0.01 -9.57 12.91
N CYS A 450 -1.27 -9.46 12.54
CA CYS A 450 -1.77 -8.38 11.70
C CYS A 450 -3.22 -8.00 12.06
N SER A 451 -3.62 -6.78 11.70
CA SER A 451 -4.98 -6.29 11.89
C SER A 451 -5.31 -5.15 10.93
N MET A 452 -6.60 -4.94 10.68
CA MET A 452 -7.15 -3.86 9.88
C MET A 452 -7.81 -2.83 10.79
N PRO A 453 -7.12 -1.72 11.11
CA PRO A 453 -7.69 -0.64 11.94
C PRO A 453 -8.68 0.25 11.17
N GLY A 454 -8.72 0.15 9.84
CA GLY A 454 -9.60 0.91 8.95
C GLY A 454 -11.00 0.32 8.84
N LEU A 455 -11.84 0.99 8.03
CA LEU A 455 -13.18 0.49 7.70
C LEU A 455 -13.09 -0.67 6.70
N GLY A 456 -13.97 -1.66 6.86
CA GLY A 456 -14.19 -2.74 5.91
C GLY A 456 -15.55 -2.65 5.22
N LEU A 457 -15.82 -3.59 4.32
CA LEU A 457 -17.07 -3.72 3.60
C LEU A 457 -18.27 -3.82 4.56
N ALA A 458 -18.12 -4.53 5.68
CA ALA A 458 -19.10 -4.60 6.76
C ALA A 458 -19.55 -3.20 7.24
N ASP A 459 -18.62 -2.26 7.41
CA ASP A 459 -18.93 -0.89 7.82
C ASP A 459 -19.71 -0.13 6.75
N ARG A 460 -19.38 -0.34 5.46
CA ARG A 460 -20.11 0.26 4.34
C ARG A 460 -21.53 -0.28 4.23
N VAL A 461 -21.69 -1.59 4.41
CA VAL A 461 -23.00 -2.25 4.40
C VAL A 461 -23.87 -1.71 5.54
N GLU A 462 -23.36 -1.68 6.77
CA GLU A 462 -24.09 -1.14 7.93
C GLU A 462 -24.44 0.34 7.76
N ALA A 463 -23.50 1.16 7.29
CA ALA A 463 -23.73 2.59 7.06
C ALA A 463 -24.82 2.84 6.01
N SER A 464 -25.06 1.89 5.09
CA SER A 464 -26.15 1.95 4.11
C SER A 464 -27.51 1.52 4.65
N GLY A 465 -27.60 1.15 5.95
CA GLY A 465 -28.81 0.62 6.58
C GLY A 465 -29.06 -0.87 6.31
N ARG A 466 -28.08 -1.57 5.75
CA ARG A 466 -28.14 -3.01 5.45
C ARG A 466 -27.45 -3.82 6.54
N THR A 467 -27.84 -5.09 6.66
CA THR A 467 -27.27 -6.04 7.60
C THR A 467 -26.23 -6.93 6.92
N TRP A 468 -25.26 -7.44 7.67
CA TRP A 468 -24.29 -8.41 7.17
C TRP A 468 -24.10 -9.57 8.14
N LYS A 469 -23.55 -10.70 7.66
CA LYS A 469 -23.09 -11.80 8.51
C LYS A 469 -22.06 -12.68 7.78
N GLY A 470 -21.00 -13.06 8.47
CA GLY A 470 -20.03 -14.09 8.10
C GLY A 470 -20.37 -15.44 8.72
N TYR A 471 -20.24 -16.49 7.92
CA TYR A 471 -20.52 -17.88 8.28
C TYR A 471 -19.29 -18.73 7.97
N MET A 472 -18.58 -19.12 9.03
CA MET A 472 -17.34 -19.88 8.93
C MET A 472 -17.60 -21.33 9.33
N GLU A 473 -17.36 -22.27 8.42
CA GLU A 473 -17.63 -23.68 8.71
C GLU A 473 -16.62 -24.23 9.73
N SER A 474 -17.12 -24.97 10.72
CA SER A 474 -16.32 -25.56 11.81
C SER A 474 -15.67 -24.56 12.77
N MET A 475 -16.03 -23.28 12.70
CA MET A 475 -15.52 -22.26 13.62
C MET A 475 -15.94 -22.53 15.08
N GLY A 476 -17.11 -23.13 15.27
CA GLY A 476 -17.67 -23.49 16.57
C GLY A 476 -18.24 -22.27 17.30
N THR A 477 -17.38 -21.53 18.01
CA THR A 477 -17.81 -20.32 18.74
C THR A 477 -17.65 -19.07 17.87
N PRO A 478 -18.57 -18.09 17.95
CA PRO A 478 -18.44 -16.82 17.24
C PRO A 478 -17.07 -16.16 17.47
N CYS A 479 -16.50 -15.56 16.42
CA CYS A 479 -15.22 -14.85 16.47
C CYS A 479 -14.06 -15.66 17.03
N ASN A 480 -13.98 -16.94 16.67
CA ASN A 480 -12.88 -17.78 17.10
C ASN A 480 -11.57 -17.32 16.43
N LEU A 481 -10.66 -16.81 17.24
CA LEU A 481 -9.34 -16.32 16.81
C LEU A 481 -8.32 -17.45 16.64
N ASN A 482 -8.62 -18.65 17.13
CA ASN A 482 -7.67 -19.75 17.15
C ASN A 482 -8.00 -20.74 16.04
N PRO A 483 -7.05 -21.07 15.14
CA PRO A 483 -7.23 -22.18 14.21
C PRO A 483 -7.36 -23.49 15.00
N GLY A 484 -8.17 -24.43 14.50
CA GLY A 484 -8.36 -25.71 15.18
C GLY A 484 -9.31 -26.64 14.44
N GLY A 485 -9.02 -27.95 14.49
CA GLY A 485 -9.74 -28.92 13.67
C GLY A 485 -9.53 -28.61 12.18
N THR A 486 -10.63 -28.42 11.45
CA THR A 486 -10.62 -27.99 10.04
C THR A 486 -10.90 -26.50 9.84
N TYR A 487 -11.03 -25.71 10.92
CA TYR A 487 -11.22 -24.25 10.82
C TYR A 487 -9.87 -23.52 10.74
N ALA A 488 -9.74 -22.70 9.70
CA ALA A 488 -8.61 -21.79 9.50
C ALA A 488 -9.03 -20.35 9.79
N ALA A 489 -8.41 -19.76 10.83
CA ALA A 489 -8.68 -18.36 11.20
C ALA A 489 -8.30 -17.36 10.09
N HIS A 490 -7.26 -17.65 9.29
CA HIS A 490 -6.85 -16.78 8.18
C HIS A 490 -7.84 -16.75 7.01
N HIS A 491 -8.77 -17.72 6.90
CA HIS A 491 -9.86 -17.69 5.92
C HIS A 491 -11.11 -16.93 6.43
N ASN A 492 -11.04 -16.35 7.63
CA ASN A 492 -12.08 -15.50 8.22
C ASN A 492 -11.61 -14.04 8.22
N PRO A 493 -12.07 -13.19 7.28
CA PRO A 493 -11.61 -11.81 7.21
C PRO A 493 -12.08 -10.96 8.40
N TRP A 494 -13.23 -11.27 9.00
CA TRP A 494 -13.91 -10.39 9.95
C TRP A 494 -13.15 -10.24 11.26
N ILE A 495 -12.42 -11.28 11.67
CA ILE A 495 -11.61 -11.26 12.88
C ILE A 495 -10.32 -10.42 12.76
N TYR A 496 -9.98 -9.96 11.55
CA TYR A 496 -8.84 -9.05 11.36
C TYR A 496 -9.21 -7.58 11.51
N PHE A 497 -10.49 -7.21 11.42
CA PHE A 497 -10.92 -5.82 11.60
C PHE A 497 -11.05 -5.47 13.08
N ASP A 498 -10.31 -4.44 13.53
CA ASP A 498 -10.26 -4.07 14.95
C ASP A 498 -11.62 -3.62 15.49
N ASN A 499 -12.41 -2.93 14.67
CA ASN A 499 -13.75 -2.47 15.04
C ASN A 499 -14.82 -3.58 15.06
N ILE A 500 -14.50 -4.78 14.59
CA ILE A 500 -15.32 -5.98 14.70
C ILE A 500 -14.76 -6.83 15.85
N ARG A 501 -13.50 -7.28 15.76
CA ARG A 501 -12.85 -8.14 16.75
C ARG A 501 -12.90 -7.58 18.16
N ASN A 502 -12.61 -6.29 18.34
CA ASN A 502 -12.57 -5.66 19.68
C ASN A 502 -13.96 -5.22 20.16
N ASN A 503 -15.02 -5.45 19.37
CA ASN A 503 -16.40 -5.22 19.75
C ASN A 503 -17.12 -6.56 19.88
N SER A 504 -17.05 -7.16 21.07
CA SER A 504 -17.59 -8.49 21.32
C SER A 504 -19.07 -8.65 20.96
N THR A 505 -19.88 -7.60 21.06
CA THR A 505 -21.31 -7.67 20.69
C THR A 505 -21.46 -7.77 19.18
N ARG A 506 -20.78 -6.88 18.44
CA ARG A 506 -20.79 -6.88 16.97
C ARG A 506 -20.21 -8.18 16.44
N CYS A 507 -19.06 -8.59 16.97
CA CYS A 507 -18.40 -9.81 16.58
C CYS A 507 -19.32 -11.03 16.78
N ASN A 508 -19.83 -11.24 18.00
CA ASN A 508 -20.64 -12.41 18.31
C ASN A 508 -21.98 -12.48 17.54
N SER A 509 -22.52 -11.35 17.09
CA SER A 509 -23.75 -11.32 16.31
C SER A 509 -23.54 -11.46 14.81
N HIS A 510 -22.35 -11.17 14.29
CA HIS A 510 -22.08 -11.07 12.85
C HIS A 510 -21.06 -12.07 12.31
N ASP A 511 -20.12 -12.59 13.09
CA ASP A 511 -19.17 -13.61 12.63
C ASP A 511 -19.41 -14.91 13.40
N VAL A 512 -20.08 -15.86 12.74
CA VAL A 512 -20.69 -17.03 13.39
C VAL A 512 -20.37 -18.33 12.65
N ASP A 513 -20.56 -19.45 13.36
CA ASP A 513 -20.40 -20.77 12.74
C ASP A 513 -21.45 -21.00 11.64
N TYR A 514 -21.04 -21.69 10.57
CA TYR A 514 -21.88 -22.01 9.41
C TYR A 514 -23.20 -22.69 9.77
N SER A 515 -23.27 -23.43 10.88
CA SER A 515 -24.51 -24.07 11.36
C SER A 515 -25.68 -23.09 11.59
N GLN A 516 -25.42 -21.79 11.73
CA GLN A 516 -26.47 -20.78 11.86
C GLN A 516 -27.14 -20.39 10.53
N LEU A 517 -26.52 -20.68 9.39
CA LEU A 517 -26.96 -20.22 8.06
C LEU A 517 -28.43 -20.58 7.79
N ALA A 518 -28.78 -21.86 7.96
CA ALA A 518 -30.11 -22.37 7.61
C ALA A 518 -31.24 -21.65 8.37
N ALA A 519 -31.02 -21.31 9.65
CA ALA A 519 -32.00 -20.58 10.45
C ALA A 519 -32.18 -19.14 9.96
N ASN A 520 -31.11 -18.48 9.53
CA ASN A 520 -31.17 -17.11 9.01
C ASN A 520 -31.76 -17.07 7.59
N PHE A 521 -31.57 -18.12 6.78
CA PHE A 521 -32.15 -18.26 5.45
C PHE A 521 -33.61 -18.78 5.44
N ALA A 522 -34.22 -19.02 6.61
CA ALA A 522 -35.59 -19.52 6.72
C ALA A 522 -36.66 -18.55 6.19
N SER A 523 -36.34 -17.26 6.09
CA SER A 523 -37.19 -16.22 5.49
C SER A 523 -36.37 -15.10 4.86
N ALA A 524 -36.97 -14.38 3.91
CA ALA A 524 -36.41 -13.15 3.33
C ALA A 524 -35.96 -12.15 4.42
N ASN A 525 -36.84 -11.89 5.41
CA ASN A 525 -36.59 -10.90 6.46
C ASN A 525 -35.49 -11.29 7.45
N SER A 526 -35.23 -12.59 7.63
CA SER A 526 -34.17 -13.08 8.52
C SER A 526 -32.83 -13.23 7.81
N THR A 527 -32.81 -13.18 6.47
CA THR A 527 -31.60 -13.33 5.67
C THR A 527 -30.82 -12.01 5.73
N PRO A 528 -29.52 -12.01 6.11
CA PRO A 528 -28.71 -10.80 6.08
C PRO A 528 -28.61 -10.24 4.64
N ASN A 529 -28.46 -8.93 4.48
CA ASN A 529 -28.31 -8.33 3.15
C ASN A 529 -26.96 -8.72 2.53
N TYR A 530 -25.89 -8.74 3.30
CA TYR A 530 -24.60 -9.26 2.87
C TYR A 530 -24.26 -10.54 3.63
N VAL A 531 -23.93 -11.60 2.91
CA VAL A 531 -23.60 -12.90 3.48
C VAL A 531 -22.24 -13.32 2.96
N TRP A 532 -21.30 -13.56 3.88
CA TRP A 532 -20.01 -14.16 3.58
C TRP A 532 -19.99 -15.61 4.07
N ILE A 533 -19.49 -16.52 3.26
CA ILE A 533 -19.35 -17.93 3.62
C ILE A 533 -17.92 -18.38 3.26
N THR A 534 -17.23 -18.97 4.24
CA THR A 534 -16.00 -19.73 4.00
C THR A 534 -16.23 -21.17 4.51
N PRO A 535 -16.13 -22.19 3.64
CA PRO A 535 -16.09 -23.58 4.08
C PRO A 535 -14.83 -23.89 4.90
N ASN A 536 -14.77 -25.06 5.50
CA ASN A 536 -13.59 -25.48 6.26
C ASN A 536 -12.49 -26.00 5.32
N LEU A 537 -11.28 -26.21 5.84
CA LEU A 537 -10.08 -26.61 5.09
C LEU A 537 -10.25 -27.82 4.15
N CYS A 538 -11.24 -28.69 4.37
CA CYS A 538 -11.50 -29.80 3.46
C CYS A 538 -12.58 -29.44 2.41
N ASN A 539 -13.58 -28.68 2.80
CA ASN A 539 -14.69 -28.31 1.92
C ASN A 539 -14.38 -27.10 1.04
N ASP A 540 -13.42 -26.26 1.42
CA ASP A 540 -12.94 -25.11 0.65
C ASP A 540 -11.97 -25.53 -0.47
N MET A 541 -11.51 -26.79 -0.46
CA MET A 541 -10.53 -27.42 -1.37
C MET A 541 -9.05 -27.20 -1.03
N HIS A 542 -8.73 -26.64 0.14
CA HIS A 542 -7.34 -26.43 0.56
C HIS A 542 -6.61 -27.76 0.87
N ASP A 543 -7.17 -28.57 1.76
CA ASP A 543 -6.56 -29.83 2.26
C ASP A 543 -7.14 -31.09 1.60
N CYS A 544 -8.20 -30.93 0.80
CA CYS A 544 -8.96 -32.02 0.22
C CYS A 544 -9.18 -31.82 -1.28
N SER A 545 -9.50 -32.91 -1.98
CA SER A 545 -9.68 -32.88 -3.43
C SER A 545 -10.82 -31.97 -3.88
N ILE A 546 -10.68 -31.41 -5.09
CA ILE A 546 -11.73 -30.65 -5.81
C ILE A 546 -13.11 -31.33 -5.74
N SER A 547 -13.19 -32.66 -5.86
CA SER A 547 -14.47 -33.38 -5.78
C SER A 547 -15.16 -33.31 -4.41
N THR A 548 -14.40 -33.13 -3.34
CA THR A 548 -14.92 -32.93 -1.98
C THR A 548 -15.59 -31.57 -1.88
N GLY A 549 -14.89 -30.49 -2.25
CA GLY A 549 -15.48 -29.15 -2.25
C GLY A 549 -16.62 -29.01 -3.26
N ASP A 550 -16.53 -29.64 -4.45
CA ASP A 550 -17.63 -29.66 -5.44
C ASP A 550 -18.88 -30.34 -4.86
N SER A 551 -18.70 -31.45 -4.13
CA SER A 551 -19.80 -32.13 -3.43
C SER A 551 -20.40 -31.29 -2.31
N TRP A 552 -19.57 -30.52 -1.58
CA TRP A 552 -20.05 -29.59 -0.56
C TRP A 552 -20.87 -28.45 -1.20
N LEU A 553 -20.37 -27.87 -2.29
CA LEU A 553 -21.07 -26.83 -3.05
C LEU A 553 -22.40 -27.36 -3.61
N ALA A 554 -22.40 -28.58 -4.16
CA ALA A 554 -23.60 -29.25 -4.69
C ALA A 554 -24.68 -29.50 -3.62
N GLN A 555 -24.28 -29.64 -2.35
CA GLN A 555 -25.21 -29.81 -1.23
C GLN A 555 -25.74 -28.48 -0.70
N ASN A 556 -24.90 -27.44 -0.67
CA ASN A 556 -25.19 -26.20 0.03
C ASN A 556 -25.76 -25.09 -0.87
N ILE A 557 -25.22 -24.89 -2.07
CA ILE A 557 -25.68 -23.83 -2.98
C ILE A 557 -27.16 -24.02 -3.38
N PRO A 558 -27.67 -25.22 -3.70
CA PRO A 558 -29.09 -25.37 -4.02
C PRO A 558 -30.03 -24.96 -2.89
N ALA A 559 -29.64 -25.15 -1.62
CA ALA A 559 -30.41 -24.69 -0.46
C ALA A 559 -30.45 -23.16 -0.39
N ILE A 560 -29.34 -22.48 -0.69
CA ILE A 560 -29.26 -21.02 -0.78
C ILE A 560 -30.15 -20.50 -1.92
N LEU A 561 -30.01 -21.06 -3.12
CA LEU A 561 -30.75 -20.63 -4.32
C LEU A 561 -32.25 -20.93 -4.24
N SER A 562 -32.67 -21.91 -3.43
CA SER A 562 -34.09 -22.23 -3.19
C SER A 562 -34.69 -21.50 -1.99
N SER A 563 -33.90 -20.70 -1.25
CA SER A 563 -34.37 -19.93 -0.11
C SER A 563 -35.39 -18.85 -0.52
N PRO A 564 -36.22 -18.37 0.41
CA PRO A 564 -37.12 -17.25 0.16
C PRO A 564 -36.41 -15.99 -0.36
N ALA A 565 -35.19 -15.70 0.11
CA ALA A 565 -34.41 -14.56 -0.37
C ALA A 565 -34.09 -14.66 -1.88
N PHE A 566 -33.75 -15.85 -2.39
CA PHE A 566 -33.44 -16.02 -3.83
C PHE A 566 -34.68 -16.21 -4.71
N THR A 567 -35.77 -16.73 -4.14
CA THR A 567 -36.98 -17.05 -4.91
C THR A 567 -38.03 -15.93 -4.90
N THR A 568 -37.93 -14.97 -3.97
CA THR A 568 -38.91 -13.88 -3.82
C THR A 568 -38.33 -12.48 -3.90
N GLN A 569 -37.00 -12.33 -3.88
CA GLN A 569 -36.29 -11.04 -3.88
C GLN A 569 -35.14 -11.03 -4.89
N HIS A 570 -34.56 -9.85 -5.12
CA HIS A 570 -33.41 -9.73 -6.01
C HIS A 570 -32.15 -10.14 -5.25
N SER A 571 -31.69 -11.36 -5.47
CA SER A 571 -30.50 -11.90 -4.81
C SER A 571 -29.41 -12.30 -5.79
N LEU A 572 -28.16 -12.12 -5.37
CA LEU A 572 -26.95 -12.50 -6.10
C LEU A 572 -26.15 -13.50 -5.27
N LEU A 573 -25.68 -14.58 -5.91
CA LEU A 573 -24.64 -15.45 -5.40
C LEU A 573 -23.37 -15.24 -6.21
N ILE A 574 -22.26 -15.06 -5.50
CA ILE A 574 -20.91 -14.95 -6.02
C ILE A 574 -20.10 -16.10 -5.45
N LEU A 575 -19.58 -16.98 -6.31
CA LEU A 575 -18.65 -18.04 -5.94
C LEU A 575 -17.27 -17.68 -6.51
N THR A 576 -16.25 -17.67 -5.68
CA THR A 576 -14.87 -17.31 -6.07
C THR A 576 -13.85 -18.11 -5.27
N TRP A 577 -12.62 -18.18 -5.76
CA TRP A 577 -11.47 -18.74 -5.05
C TRP A 577 -10.55 -17.59 -4.62
N ASP A 578 -9.79 -17.77 -3.56
CA ASP A 578 -8.87 -16.77 -3.04
C ASP A 578 -7.58 -16.65 -3.87
N GLU A 579 -6.95 -17.76 -4.25
CA GLU A 579 -5.72 -17.78 -5.02
C GLU A 579 -5.56 -19.04 -5.89
N GLY A 580 -4.72 -18.92 -6.93
CA GLY A 580 -4.46 -19.98 -7.91
C GLY A 580 -2.96 -20.13 -8.15
N PHE A 581 -2.51 -21.29 -8.60
CA PHE A 581 -1.07 -21.60 -8.58
C PHE A 581 -0.29 -21.07 -9.80
N ALA A 582 -0.68 -21.47 -11.01
CA ALA A 582 0.22 -21.40 -12.16
C ALA A 582 0.24 -20.03 -12.86
N ASN A 583 -0.91 -19.37 -12.92
CA ASN A 583 -1.13 -18.11 -13.62
C ASN A 583 -2.06 -17.17 -12.84
N ASP A 584 -2.24 -17.45 -11.55
CA ASP A 584 -3.13 -16.73 -10.64
C ASP A 584 -4.60 -16.68 -11.12
N GLN A 585 -4.98 -17.49 -12.12
CA GLN A 585 -6.31 -17.45 -12.72
C GLN A 585 -7.30 -18.27 -11.90
N LEU A 586 -8.38 -17.61 -11.48
CA LEU A 586 -9.39 -18.16 -10.59
C LEU A 586 -10.70 -18.43 -11.31
N VAL A 587 -11.50 -19.32 -10.73
CA VAL A 587 -12.92 -19.43 -11.10
C VAL A 587 -13.70 -18.36 -10.34
N THR A 588 -14.46 -17.54 -11.06
CA THR A 588 -15.46 -16.66 -10.44
C THR A 588 -16.78 -16.78 -11.18
N ILE A 589 -17.83 -17.20 -10.48
CA ILE A 589 -19.16 -17.47 -11.04
C ILE A 589 -20.21 -16.63 -10.32
N PHE A 590 -21.01 -15.90 -11.10
CA PHE A 590 -22.18 -15.19 -10.59
C PHE A 590 -23.45 -15.97 -10.95
N VAL A 591 -24.41 -16.04 -10.03
CA VAL A 591 -25.72 -16.66 -10.23
C VAL A 591 -26.79 -15.84 -9.52
N GLY A 592 -27.96 -15.68 -10.13
CA GLY A 592 -29.10 -15.02 -9.49
C GLY A 592 -29.71 -13.93 -10.35
N TYR A 593 -30.36 -12.97 -9.70
CA TYR A 593 -31.13 -11.94 -10.37
C TYR A 593 -30.26 -11.06 -11.29
N GLY A 594 -30.69 -10.88 -12.53
CA GLY A 594 -30.04 -10.03 -13.52
C GLY A 594 -28.73 -10.57 -14.11
N VAL A 595 -28.21 -11.70 -13.63
CA VAL A 595 -27.01 -12.36 -14.19
C VAL A 595 -27.31 -12.95 -15.58
N THR A 596 -26.36 -12.83 -16.51
CA THR A 596 -26.50 -13.41 -17.85
C THR A 596 -26.12 -14.89 -17.85
N ALA A 597 -27.12 -15.79 -17.77
CA ALA A 597 -26.90 -17.23 -17.79
C ALA A 597 -26.11 -17.70 -19.03
N GLY A 598 -25.11 -18.53 -18.82
CA GLY A 598 -24.18 -19.05 -19.83
C GLY A 598 -23.14 -18.04 -20.35
N HIS A 599 -23.11 -16.81 -19.81
CA HIS A 599 -22.13 -15.81 -20.23
C HIS A 599 -20.72 -16.19 -19.76
N LYS A 600 -19.73 -15.89 -20.61
CA LYS A 600 -18.31 -16.03 -20.30
C LYS A 600 -17.63 -14.70 -20.55
N SER A 601 -17.20 -14.03 -19.50
CA SER A 601 -16.51 -12.76 -19.60
C SER A 601 -15.00 -12.99 -19.72
N ALA A 602 -14.40 -12.44 -20.77
CA ALA A 602 -12.94 -12.40 -20.93
C ALA A 602 -12.32 -11.09 -20.40
N THR A 603 -13.13 -10.23 -19.80
CA THR A 603 -12.67 -8.96 -19.20
C THR A 603 -11.76 -9.26 -18.02
N SER A 604 -10.67 -8.49 -17.90
CA SER A 604 -9.69 -8.65 -16.83
C SER A 604 -10.28 -8.18 -15.50
N TYR A 605 -10.38 -9.09 -14.55
CA TYR A 605 -10.91 -8.82 -13.21
C TYR A 605 -10.01 -9.39 -12.12
N ASP A 606 -10.15 -8.84 -10.92
CA ASP A 606 -9.46 -9.24 -9.69
C ASP A 606 -10.39 -9.10 -8.46
N HIS A 607 -9.86 -9.34 -7.26
CA HIS A 607 -10.60 -9.18 -6.00
C HIS A 607 -11.17 -7.78 -5.80
N TYR A 608 -10.44 -6.73 -6.20
CA TYR A 608 -10.93 -5.36 -6.13
C TYR A 608 -12.11 -5.12 -7.09
N SER A 609 -12.10 -5.77 -8.26
CA SER A 609 -13.20 -5.71 -9.23
C SER A 609 -14.48 -6.35 -8.68
N GLN A 610 -14.36 -7.44 -7.92
CA GLN A 610 -15.48 -8.08 -7.25
C GLN A 610 -16.04 -7.21 -6.11
N LEU A 611 -15.16 -6.67 -5.25
CA LEU A 611 -15.54 -5.71 -4.20
C LEU A 611 -16.25 -4.48 -4.82
N LYS A 612 -15.67 -3.89 -5.86
CA LYS A 612 -16.25 -2.76 -6.59
C LYS A 612 -17.64 -3.07 -7.15
N THR A 613 -17.89 -4.30 -7.55
CA THR A 613 -19.20 -4.73 -8.07
C THR A 613 -20.27 -4.69 -6.97
N ILE A 614 -19.93 -5.13 -5.76
CA ILE A 614 -20.82 -5.07 -4.58
C ILE A 614 -21.08 -3.61 -4.21
N GLU A 615 -20.03 -2.78 -4.16
CA GLU A 615 -20.16 -1.36 -3.88
C GLU A 615 -21.08 -0.67 -4.89
N ALA A 616 -20.89 -0.95 -6.18
CA ALA A 616 -21.69 -0.40 -7.26
C ALA A 616 -23.17 -0.84 -7.22
N ALA A 617 -23.45 -2.08 -6.81
CA ALA A 617 -24.81 -2.60 -6.68
C ALA A 617 -25.63 -1.87 -5.60
N TRP A 618 -24.97 -1.43 -4.52
CA TRP A 618 -25.64 -0.76 -3.39
C TRP A 618 -25.35 0.74 -3.28
N GLY A 619 -24.53 1.28 -4.19
CA GLY A 619 -24.10 2.68 -4.13
C GLY A 619 -23.23 2.97 -2.91
N LEU A 620 -22.42 1.99 -2.49
CA LEU A 620 -21.48 2.17 -1.39
C LEU A 620 -20.29 3.01 -1.83
N ALA A 621 -19.72 3.78 -0.91
CA ALA A 621 -18.46 4.44 -1.14
C ALA A 621 -17.31 3.43 -1.14
N ALA A 622 -16.40 3.57 -2.10
CA ALA A 622 -15.13 2.86 -2.13
C ALA A 622 -14.44 2.89 -0.76
N LEU A 623 -13.86 1.76 -0.36
CA LEU A 623 -13.02 1.63 0.83
C LEU A 623 -11.68 2.34 0.61
N THR A 624 -11.06 2.16 -0.56
CA THR A 624 -9.73 2.68 -0.88
C THR A 624 -9.61 3.14 -2.34
N GLY A 625 -8.40 3.52 -2.75
CA GLY A 625 -8.10 3.80 -4.16
C GLY A 625 -8.13 2.56 -5.06
N ASN A 626 -7.89 1.35 -4.53
CA ASN A 626 -7.78 0.13 -5.33
C ASN A 626 -9.14 -0.28 -5.91
N ASP A 627 -10.13 -0.51 -5.05
CA ASP A 627 -11.53 -0.74 -5.39
C ASP A 627 -12.18 0.51 -6.02
N GLY A 628 -11.72 1.71 -5.63
CA GLY A 628 -12.08 2.97 -6.29
C GLY A 628 -11.78 2.96 -7.79
N ALA A 629 -10.62 2.45 -8.19
CA ALA A 629 -10.12 2.40 -9.56
C ALA A 629 -10.43 1.08 -10.30
N ALA A 630 -10.85 0.04 -9.58
CA ALA A 630 -11.15 -1.26 -10.17
C ALA A 630 -12.34 -1.19 -11.15
N THR A 631 -12.33 -2.11 -12.13
CA THR A 631 -13.41 -2.19 -13.11
C THR A 631 -14.56 -3.03 -12.52
N PRO A 632 -15.78 -2.48 -12.37
CA PRO A 632 -16.91 -3.29 -11.92
C PRO A 632 -17.27 -4.35 -12.96
N MET A 633 -17.67 -5.54 -12.51
CA MET A 633 -18.00 -6.71 -13.33
C MET A 633 -19.38 -6.59 -14.02
N THR A 634 -19.63 -5.45 -14.65
CA THR A 634 -20.91 -5.05 -15.27
C THR A 634 -21.35 -5.99 -16.40
N ASP A 635 -20.41 -6.60 -17.12
CA ASP A 635 -20.69 -7.52 -18.23
C ASP A 635 -21.21 -8.89 -17.79
N MET A 636 -21.09 -9.22 -16.50
CA MET A 636 -21.68 -10.41 -15.88
C MET A 636 -23.21 -10.33 -15.81
N PHE A 637 -23.79 -9.15 -16.01
CA PHE A 637 -25.23 -8.90 -15.93
C PHE A 637 -25.84 -8.60 -17.29
N SER A 638 -27.15 -8.86 -17.41
CA SER A 638 -27.93 -8.75 -18.65
C SER A 638 -28.25 -7.31 -19.09
N GLY A 639 -27.55 -6.33 -18.51
CA GLY A 639 -27.69 -4.89 -18.76
C GLY A 639 -26.62 -4.27 -19.68
N SER A 640 -25.73 -5.06 -20.30
CA SER A 640 -24.68 -4.59 -21.21
C SER A 640 -25.18 -4.20 -22.63
N GLY A 641 -26.49 -4.24 -22.87
CA GLY A 641 -27.11 -3.59 -24.02
C GLY A 641 -27.11 -2.07 -23.85
N GLY A 642 -26.14 -1.40 -24.47
CA GLY A 642 -25.83 0.01 -24.29
C GLY A 642 -27.02 0.95 -24.04
N THR A 643 -26.99 1.63 -22.89
CA THR A 643 -27.79 2.83 -22.71
C THR A 643 -27.24 3.88 -23.68
N THR A 644 -28.07 4.27 -24.65
CA THR A 644 -27.78 5.47 -25.44
C THR A 644 -27.65 6.63 -24.44
N PRO A 645 -26.59 7.48 -24.53
CA PRO A 645 -26.45 8.63 -23.64
C PRO A 645 -27.75 9.44 -23.59
N LEU A 646 -28.11 9.93 -22.41
CA LEU A 646 -29.29 10.78 -22.27
C LEU A 646 -29.15 11.96 -23.24
N THR A 647 -30.07 12.03 -24.19
CA THR A 647 -30.16 13.10 -25.17
C THR A 647 -31.48 13.80 -24.97
N ALA A 648 -31.44 15.13 -24.87
CA ALA A 648 -32.62 15.97 -24.78
C ALA A 648 -32.67 16.87 -26.01
N THR A 649 -33.86 17.01 -26.58
CA THR A 649 -34.14 17.97 -27.66
C THR A 649 -35.24 18.90 -27.20
N ALA A 650 -35.14 20.17 -27.61
CA ALA A 650 -36.16 21.17 -27.43
C ALA A 650 -36.39 21.88 -28.78
N SER A 651 -37.65 22.17 -29.10
CA SER A 651 -38.04 22.90 -30.30
C SER A 651 -39.20 23.84 -29.99
N ALA A 652 -39.32 24.89 -30.79
CA ALA A 652 -40.43 25.83 -30.74
C ALA A 652 -41.11 25.89 -32.12
N SER A 653 -42.44 26.03 -32.13
CA SER A 653 -43.23 26.19 -33.37
C SER A 653 -42.84 27.42 -34.19
N SER A 654 -42.27 28.45 -33.56
CA SER A 654 -41.57 29.57 -34.21
C SER A 654 -40.59 30.19 -33.22
N THR A 655 -39.51 30.80 -33.72
CA THR A 655 -38.52 31.56 -32.92
C THR A 655 -38.70 33.08 -33.03
N THR A 656 -39.62 33.53 -33.88
CA THR A 656 -39.97 34.95 -34.06
C THR A 656 -41.47 35.11 -34.28
N GLY A 657 -42.03 36.26 -33.91
CA GLY A 657 -43.45 36.56 -34.09
C GLY A 657 -43.77 37.99 -33.68
N THR A 658 -44.87 38.53 -34.20
CA THR A 658 -45.37 39.85 -33.79
C THR A 658 -46.35 39.66 -32.65
N ALA A 659 -46.15 40.33 -31.52
CA ALA A 659 -47.01 40.17 -30.35
C ALA A 659 -48.45 40.64 -30.64
N PRO A 660 -49.49 39.89 -30.20
CA PRO A 660 -49.42 38.62 -29.48
C PRO A 660 -49.20 37.43 -30.42
N ALA A 661 -48.18 36.62 -30.14
CA ALA A 661 -47.90 35.38 -30.87
C ALA A 661 -48.01 34.18 -29.92
N ILE A 662 -48.69 33.11 -30.36
CA ILE A 662 -48.73 31.84 -29.64
C ILE A 662 -47.56 30.99 -30.13
N ILE A 663 -46.64 30.65 -29.22
CA ILE A 663 -45.49 29.80 -29.50
C ILE A 663 -45.62 28.52 -28.67
N ASN A 664 -45.81 27.38 -29.34
CA ASN A 664 -45.77 26.06 -28.71
C ASN A 664 -44.33 25.58 -28.58
N PHE A 665 -43.95 25.05 -27.42
CA PHE A 665 -42.66 24.43 -27.15
C PHE A 665 -42.82 22.92 -26.97
N THR A 666 -41.91 22.15 -27.58
CA THR A 666 -41.89 20.69 -27.50
C THR A 666 -40.51 20.25 -27.00
N GLY A 667 -40.50 19.40 -25.97
CA GLY A 667 -39.29 18.80 -25.41
C GLY A 667 -39.40 17.28 -25.48
N ALA A 668 -38.32 16.62 -25.88
CA ALA A 668 -38.25 15.16 -25.94
C ALA A 668 -36.91 14.69 -25.38
N ALA A 669 -36.94 13.65 -24.55
CA ALA A 669 -35.75 12.97 -24.04
C ALA A 669 -35.70 11.52 -24.54
N SER A 670 -34.52 11.06 -24.92
CA SER A 670 -34.23 9.68 -25.32
C SER A 670 -32.91 9.19 -24.72
N GLY A 671 -32.79 7.89 -24.50
CA GLY A 671 -31.67 7.33 -23.75
C GLY A 671 -31.78 7.58 -22.24
N GLY A 672 -30.81 7.11 -21.44
CA GLY A 672 -30.85 7.20 -19.98
C GLY A 672 -31.95 6.34 -19.31
N THR A 673 -32.20 6.58 -18.03
CA THR A 673 -33.12 5.79 -17.18
C THR A 673 -34.43 6.56 -16.94
N SER A 674 -35.58 5.93 -17.18
CA SER A 674 -36.91 6.51 -16.96
C SER A 674 -37.36 6.38 -15.48
N PRO A 675 -38.33 7.19 -14.99
CA PRO A 675 -39.15 8.18 -15.70
C PRO A 675 -38.47 9.55 -15.90
N TYR A 676 -38.80 10.23 -17.01
CA TYR A 676 -38.29 11.58 -17.28
C TYR A 676 -39.15 12.67 -16.66
N THR A 677 -38.51 13.75 -16.19
CA THR A 677 -39.17 14.98 -15.74
C THR A 677 -38.75 16.13 -16.63
N TYR A 678 -39.70 16.95 -17.09
CA TYR A 678 -39.45 18.10 -17.96
C TYR A 678 -39.73 19.40 -17.20
N ALA A 679 -38.82 20.38 -17.32
CA ALA A 679 -39.01 21.72 -16.78
C ALA A 679 -38.65 22.77 -17.85
N TRP A 680 -39.46 23.82 -17.96
CA TRP A 680 -39.21 24.95 -18.85
C TRP A 680 -39.00 26.20 -18.01
N THR A 681 -37.93 26.94 -18.27
CA THR A 681 -37.73 28.28 -17.72
C THR A 681 -37.80 29.25 -18.89
N PHE A 682 -38.90 29.99 -18.95
CA PHE A 682 -38.99 31.16 -19.82
C PHE A 682 -38.41 32.33 -19.01
N GLY A 683 -37.49 33.09 -19.59
CA GLY A 683 -36.99 34.30 -18.98
C GLY A 683 -38.08 35.36 -18.80
N ASP A 684 -37.70 36.62 -18.66
CA ASP A 684 -38.63 37.75 -18.57
C ASP A 684 -39.40 38.06 -19.86
N GLY A 685 -39.11 37.34 -20.95
CA GLY A 685 -39.71 37.55 -22.28
C GLY A 685 -38.91 38.54 -23.10
#